data_AF-A0A1Q2YXI1-F1
#
_entry.id   AF-A0A1Q2YXI1-F1
#
_cell.length_a   1.000
_cell.length_b   1.000
_cell.length_c   1.000
_cell.angle_alpha   90.00
_cell.angle_beta   90.00
_cell.angle_gamma   90.00
#
_symmetry.space_group_name_H-M   'P 1'
#
loop_
_entity.id
_entity.type
_entity.pdbx_description
1 polymer ?
#
loop_
_entity_poly.entity_id
_entity_poly.type
_entity_poly.pdbx_seq_one_letter_code
_entity_poly.pdbx_strand_id
1 'polypeptide(L)'
;MARWLEAALADLRARPGEGLVLAGPWQPPEVQALAHWANHRLGAPVEYREPLAERAPEDLAALAEALRGGAVETLLILDRNPVYDAPADLGFAEALGKGGAFTLHLGGSFDETAAACRWHVPMTHPLEDWGDARATEGTASLAQPLIKPLHDTVSPAQALAALLGRLDSDPYAELRATWRGTGSGAEFEDWWRQALHDGVLPDSAPAPVAPPEPRLPELRAVLPEAGLVLALRPDPACWDGRFANNAWLQECPKPLTRQVWGNALLLAPEEARRRGLEAGDRVALDWRGRRLEAPVLPLPGMAPGVAALSLGYGRRRAGSIGDGLGADAYALRDSRAPWGGAGLALAKTGHRGEVLRPLDAHGLEGDRHSLFRAFGLEELAGREAPPSATPPSLLPSLLPRQPAPDFPAWAMVIDTTLCIGCNACVIACQAENNVPVVGPEEVARGRHMAWLRVDTYWQGEAEADPRPGFQPVPCMHCEQAPCEPVCPVAASVHDSEGLNVQVYNRCIGTRFCQGNCPYKVRRFNFFGYNDGQEYANLGDPVVAAQHNPEVTVRARGVMEKCTYCTQRISAARRVAEKEDRPLHADEVRTACQNACPAQAIGFGDLKAEGSAVAALRREPQHYALLGELGTRPRTTYLGAVRNPHPGLEDGA
;
A
#
# COMPACT_ATOMS: atom_id res chain seq x y z
N MET A 1 9.79 -27.43 -10.20
CA MET A 1 10.94 -26.52 -9.95
C MET A 1 12.04 -26.65 -11.02
N ALA A 2 12.57 -27.84 -11.32
CA ALA A 2 13.62 -28.01 -12.35
C ALA A 2 13.22 -27.44 -13.73
N ARG A 3 12.02 -27.78 -14.22
CA ARG A 3 11.45 -27.25 -15.48
C ARG A 3 11.39 -25.71 -15.53
N TRP A 4 10.95 -25.07 -14.44
CA TRP A 4 10.93 -23.60 -14.33
C TRP A 4 12.32 -23.00 -14.45
N LEU A 5 13.29 -23.60 -13.75
CA LEU A 5 14.67 -23.11 -13.75
C LEU A 5 15.31 -23.25 -15.13
N GLU A 6 15.09 -24.38 -15.82
CA GLU A 6 15.59 -24.59 -17.17
C GLU A 6 15.02 -23.57 -18.16
N ALA A 7 13.72 -23.31 -18.12
CA ALA A 7 13.07 -22.31 -18.97
C ALA A 7 13.59 -20.90 -18.68
N ALA A 8 13.65 -20.50 -17.40
CA ALA A 8 14.16 -19.17 -17.01
C ALA A 8 15.62 -18.98 -17.43
N LEU A 9 16.47 -20.00 -17.27
CA LEU A 9 17.87 -19.94 -17.71
C LEU A 9 18.00 -19.89 -19.23
N ALA A 10 17.15 -20.60 -19.98
CA ALA A 10 17.13 -20.55 -21.43
C ALA A 10 16.76 -19.14 -21.92
N ASP A 11 15.73 -18.53 -21.32
CA ASP A 11 15.26 -17.19 -21.67
C ASP A 11 16.33 -16.11 -21.38
N LEU A 12 16.94 -16.16 -20.19
CA LEU A 12 18.04 -15.25 -19.82
C LEU A 12 19.26 -15.38 -20.75
N ARG A 13 19.58 -16.60 -21.21
CA ARG A 13 20.70 -16.84 -22.13
C ARG A 13 20.39 -16.41 -23.56
N ALA A 14 19.12 -16.42 -23.96
CA ALA A 14 18.69 -16.04 -25.30
C ALA A 14 18.80 -14.53 -25.55
N ARG A 15 18.74 -13.71 -24.48
CA ARG A 15 18.76 -12.24 -24.56
C ARG A 15 19.76 -11.62 -23.57
N PRO A 16 21.07 -11.82 -23.78
CA PRO A 16 22.09 -11.21 -22.93
C PRO A 16 21.97 -9.68 -22.97
N GLY A 17 22.12 -9.02 -21.82
CA GLY A 17 21.98 -7.57 -21.70
C GLY A 17 20.55 -7.06 -21.50
N GLU A 18 19.53 -7.89 -21.71
CA GLU A 18 18.11 -7.49 -21.53
C GLU A 18 17.47 -8.13 -20.29
N GLY A 19 18.05 -9.24 -19.79
CA GLY A 19 17.58 -9.96 -18.61
C GLY A 19 18.15 -9.43 -17.30
N LEU A 20 17.37 -9.58 -16.22
CA LEU A 20 17.76 -9.18 -14.86
C LEU A 20 17.38 -10.27 -13.85
N VAL A 21 18.27 -10.54 -12.90
CA VAL A 21 18.04 -11.41 -11.74
C VAL A 21 17.94 -10.54 -10.49
N LEU A 22 16.80 -10.60 -9.80
CA LEU A 22 16.56 -9.87 -8.56
C LEU A 22 16.54 -10.84 -7.36
N ALA A 23 17.14 -10.41 -6.25
CA ALA A 23 16.99 -11.04 -4.95
C ALA A 23 16.22 -10.09 -4.02
N GLY A 24 15.20 -10.61 -3.34
CA GLY A 24 14.43 -9.81 -2.37
C GLY A 24 15.28 -9.46 -1.14
N PRO A 25 15.02 -8.33 -0.44
CA PRO A 25 15.86 -7.84 0.66
C PRO A 25 15.91 -8.76 1.89
N TRP A 26 14.99 -9.73 1.95
CA TRP A 26 14.87 -10.71 3.04
C TRP A 26 15.75 -11.96 2.83
N GLN A 27 16.43 -12.05 1.68
CA GLN A 27 17.35 -13.14 1.37
C GLN A 27 18.70 -12.91 2.06
N PRO A 28 19.42 -13.99 2.42
CA PRO A 28 20.71 -13.87 3.07
C PRO A 28 21.75 -13.23 2.14
N PRO A 29 22.82 -12.62 2.68
CA PRO A 29 23.83 -11.89 1.89
C PRO A 29 24.43 -12.71 0.74
N GLU A 30 24.58 -14.02 0.91
CA GLU A 30 25.12 -14.92 -0.12
C GLU A 30 24.19 -15.00 -1.35
N VAL A 31 22.87 -14.92 -1.16
CA VAL A 31 21.90 -14.89 -2.27
C VAL A 31 21.91 -13.53 -2.96
N GLN A 32 22.09 -12.43 -2.22
CA GLN A 32 22.31 -11.10 -2.80
C GLN A 32 23.56 -11.10 -3.69
N ALA A 33 24.68 -11.62 -3.16
CA ALA A 33 25.93 -11.75 -3.90
C ALA A 33 25.77 -12.63 -5.16
N LEU A 34 24.97 -13.70 -5.09
CA LEU A 34 24.68 -14.55 -6.23
C LEU A 34 23.90 -13.80 -7.32
N ALA A 35 22.93 -12.97 -6.96
CA ALA A 35 22.19 -12.15 -7.92
C ALA A 35 23.12 -11.15 -8.62
N HIS A 36 24.02 -10.49 -7.88
CA HIS A 36 25.05 -9.62 -8.47
C HIS A 36 25.99 -10.37 -9.41
N TRP A 37 26.47 -11.55 -8.99
CA TRP A 37 27.30 -12.42 -9.83
C TRP A 37 26.56 -12.82 -11.12
N ALA A 38 25.30 -13.26 -11.01
CA ALA A 38 24.49 -13.66 -12.16
C ALA A 38 24.28 -12.47 -13.12
N ASN A 39 23.90 -11.30 -12.60
CA ASN A 39 23.70 -10.09 -13.39
C ASN A 39 24.96 -9.65 -14.12
N HIS A 40 26.13 -9.73 -13.47
CA HIS A 40 27.40 -9.46 -14.12
C HIS A 40 27.67 -10.42 -15.28
N ARG A 41 27.39 -11.72 -15.11
CA ARG A 41 27.57 -12.73 -16.17
C ARG A 41 26.58 -12.58 -17.32
N LEU A 42 25.38 -12.04 -17.05
CA LEU A 42 24.35 -11.76 -18.04
C LEU A 42 24.57 -10.44 -18.79
N GLY A 43 25.48 -9.59 -18.31
CA GLY A 43 25.59 -8.20 -18.79
C GLY A 43 24.33 -7.38 -18.50
N ALA A 44 23.61 -7.72 -17.43
CA ALA A 44 22.30 -7.16 -17.11
C ALA A 44 22.34 -5.62 -16.98
N PRO A 45 21.22 -4.92 -17.27
CA PRO A 45 21.16 -3.46 -17.22
C PRO A 45 21.04 -2.96 -15.77
N VAL A 46 22.10 -3.17 -14.98
CA VAL A 46 22.20 -2.77 -13.57
C VAL A 46 23.21 -1.64 -13.43
N GLU A 47 22.76 -0.55 -12.85
CA GLU A 47 23.62 0.57 -12.49
C GLU A 47 24.00 0.47 -11.00
N TYR A 48 25.28 0.68 -10.70
CA TYR A 48 25.81 0.70 -9.34
C TYR A 48 26.21 2.11 -8.97
N ARG A 49 25.92 2.52 -7.74
CA ARG A 49 26.28 3.83 -7.18
C ARG A 49 26.92 3.64 -5.82
N GLU A 50 27.70 4.63 -5.39
CA GLU A 50 28.26 4.63 -4.04
C GLU A 50 27.14 4.65 -2.98
N PRO A 51 27.30 3.93 -1.86
CA PRO A 51 26.35 3.96 -0.76
C PRO A 51 26.14 5.40 -0.24
N LEU A 52 24.88 5.77 0.05
CA LEU A 52 24.55 7.08 0.59
C LEU A 52 25.02 7.29 2.04
N ALA A 53 25.17 6.20 2.79
CA ALA A 53 25.68 6.24 4.15
C ALA A 53 27.20 6.04 4.13
N GLU A 54 27.94 7.00 4.69
CA GLU A 54 29.42 6.95 4.77
C GLU A 54 29.93 5.84 5.70
N ARG A 55 29.10 5.38 6.64
CA ARG A 55 29.45 4.34 7.62
C ARG A 55 28.31 3.34 7.77
N ALA A 56 28.64 2.05 7.71
CA ALA A 56 27.71 0.98 8.04
C ALA A 56 27.31 1.08 9.53
N PRO A 57 26.03 0.89 9.88
CA PRO A 57 25.61 0.90 11.27
C PRO A 57 26.34 -0.18 12.06
N GLU A 58 26.66 0.11 13.32
CA GLU A 58 27.15 -0.91 14.26
C GLU A 58 26.04 -1.92 14.59
N ASP A 59 26.44 -3.12 15.02
CA ASP A 59 25.52 -4.20 15.32
C ASP A 59 24.68 -3.88 16.57
N LEU A 60 23.35 -3.99 16.45
CA LEU A 60 22.41 -3.83 17.55
C LEU A 60 22.69 -4.81 18.70
N ALA A 61 23.21 -6.01 18.40
CA ALA A 61 23.62 -6.96 19.43
C ALA A 61 24.78 -6.43 20.28
N ALA A 62 25.76 -5.77 19.66
CA ALA A 62 26.87 -5.15 20.38
C ALA A 62 26.39 -4.03 21.30
N LEU A 63 25.43 -3.21 20.85
CA LEU A 63 24.81 -2.20 21.70
C LEU A 63 24.06 -2.82 22.89
N ALA A 64 23.30 -3.90 22.67
CA ALA A 64 22.59 -4.58 23.75
C ALA A 64 23.56 -5.15 24.82
N GLU A 65 24.70 -5.70 24.40
CA GLU A 65 25.74 -6.15 25.34
C GLU A 65 26.42 -4.98 26.06
N ALA A 66 26.73 -3.89 25.36
CA ALA A 66 27.33 -2.71 25.97
C ALA A 66 26.41 -2.08 27.04
N LEU A 67 25.10 -2.05 26.79
CA LEU A 67 24.08 -1.64 27.75
C LEU A 67 24.05 -2.56 28.98
N ARG A 68 24.03 -3.88 28.77
CA ARG A 68 24.09 -4.86 29.88
C ARG A 68 25.36 -4.73 30.71
N GLY A 69 26.50 -4.48 30.05
CA GLY A 69 27.80 -4.31 30.69
C GLY A 69 28.01 -2.95 31.37
N GLY A 70 27.06 -2.01 31.24
CA GLY A 70 27.19 -0.66 31.78
C GLY A 70 28.25 0.20 31.07
N ALA A 71 28.65 -0.16 29.85
CA ALA A 71 29.63 0.59 29.06
C ALA A 71 29.02 1.82 28.37
N VAL A 72 27.69 1.92 28.32
CA VAL A 72 26.96 3.04 27.72
C VAL A 72 26.57 4.02 28.81
N GLU A 73 27.12 5.24 28.77
CA GLU A 73 26.76 6.30 29.69
C GLU A 73 25.49 7.05 29.25
N THR A 74 25.34 7.25 27.94
CA THR A 74 24.23 7.99 27.33
C THR A 74 23.79 7.30 26.06
N LEU A 75 22.49 7.05 25.94
CA LEU A 75 21.85 6.48 24.76
C LEU A 75 20.76 7.42 24.24
N LEU A 76 20.88 7.79 22.97
CA LEU A 76 19.82 8.46 22.23
C LEU A 76 19.19 7.51 21.23
N ILE A 77 17.87 7.48 21.22
CA ILE A 77 17.07 6.69 20.29
C ILE A 77 16.22 7.68 19.49
N LEU A 78 16.51 7.81 18.20
CA LEU A 78 15.86 8.76 17.29
C LEU A 78 14.91 8.00 16.35
N ASP A 79 13.61 8.28 16.45
CA ASP A 79 12.55 7.74 15.60
C ASP A 79 12.57 6.20 15.46
N ARG A 80 12.87 5.49 16.56
CA ARG A 80 12.98 4.03 16.55
C ARG A 80 12.42 3.44 17.83
N ASN A 81 11.87 2.23 17.70
CA ASN A 81 11.23 1.51 18.80
C ASN A 81 11.88 0.13 19.06
N PRO A 82 13.17 0.07 19.43
CA PRO A 82 13.90 -1.17 19.65
C PRO A 82 13.39 -2.02 20.82
N VAL A 83 12.60 -1.47 21.75
CA VAL A 83 11.92 -2.30 22.76
C VAL A 83 10.85 -3.20 22.14
N TYR A 84 10.32 -2.81 20.98
CA TYR A 84 9.34 -3.57 20.20
C TYR A 84 9.96 -4.34 19.02
N ASP A 85 10.77 -3.68 18.18
CA ASP A 85 11.19 -4.23 16.87
C ASP A 85 12.55 -4.94 16.85
N ALA A 86 13.31 -4.88 17.95
CA ALA A 86 14.58 -5.57 18.05
C ALA A 86 14.38 -7.10 18.07
N PRO A 87 15.32 -7.89 17.54
CA PRO A 87 15.28 -9.34 17.67
C PRO A 87 15.16 -9.77 19.14
N ALA A 88 14.22 -10.69 19.41
CA ALA A 88 13.82 -11.05 20.77
C ALA A 88 14.97 -11.66 21.59
N ASP A 89 15.94 -12.31 20.93
CA ASP A 89 17.12 -12.89 21.57
C ASP A 89 18.08 -11.83 22.14
N LEU A 90 17.97 -10.57 21.70
CA LEU A 90 18.79 -9.49 22.24
C LEU A 90 18.30 -9.00 23.60
N GLY A 91 17.04 -9.27 23.97
CA GLY A 91 16.48 -8.83 25.26
C GLY A 91 16.61 -7.32 25.47
N PHE A 92 16.38 -6.50 24.42
CA PHE A 92 16.73 -5.08 24.42
C PHE A 92 16.06 -4.28 25.56
N ALA A 93 14.79 -4.58 25.86
CA ALA A 93 14.07 -3.97 26.98
C ALA A 93 14.77 -4.21 28.33
N GLU A 94 15.29 -5.41 28.56
CA GLU A 94 16.02 -5.77 29.77
C GLU A 94 17.40 -5.09 29.80
N ALA A 95 18.09 -5.04 28.65
CA ALA A 95 19.38 -4.37 28.53
C ALA A 95 19.28 -2.87 28.88
N LEU A 96 18.23 -2.20 28.39
CA LEU A 96 17.96 -0.79 28.66
C LEU A 96 17.74 -0.51 30.16
N GLY A 97 17.08 -1.42 30.87
CA GLY A 97 16.78 -1.28 32.30
C GLY A 97 17.97 -1.52 33.25
N LYS A 98 19.03 -2.23 32.80
CA LYS A 98 20.16 -2.65 33.66
C LYS A 98 21.37 -1.72 33.64
N GLY A 99 21.58 -0.96 32.56
CA GLY A 99 22.84 -0.25 32.31
C GLY A 99 23.06 1.05 33.07
N GLY A 100 22.04 1.61 33.74
CA GLY A 100 22.14 2.91 34.43
C GLY A 100 22.37 4.12 33.50
N ALA A 101 22.44 3.89 32.18
CA ALA A 101 22.64 4.90 31.16
C ALA A 101 21.56 6.00 31.23
N PHE A 102 21.94 7.22 30.89
CA PHE A 102 20.98 8.25 30.56
C PHE A 102 20.33 7.90 29.21
N THR A 103 19.02 7.64 29.20
CA THR A 103 18.28 7.24 28.00
C THR A 103 17.29 8.32 27.58
N LEU A 104 17.36 8.73 26.32
CA LEU A 104 16.45 9.69 25.71
C LEU A 104 15.86 9.10 24.42
N HIS A 105 14.53 9.08 24.34
CA HIS A 105 13.79 8.70 23.16
C HIS A 105 13.17 9.92 22.49
N LEU A 106 13.54 10.21 21.26
CA LEU A 106 12.88 11.19 20.40
C LEU A 106 11.98 10.43 19.42
N GLY A 107 10.65 10.60 19.51
CA GLY A 107 9.72 9.88 18.63
C GLY A 107 8.37 10.57 18.52
N GLY A 108 7.62 10.24 17.46
CA GLY A 108 6.30 10.84 17.20
C GLY A 108 5.17 10.34 18.11
N SER A 109 5.43 9.29 18.91
CA SER A 109 4.45 8.70 19.83
C SER A 109 5.13 8.20 21.11
N PHE A 110 4.37 8.17 22.21
CA PHE A 110 4.81 7.56 23.46
C PHE A 110 4.70 6.02 23.38
N ASP A 111 5.71 5.40 22.79
CA ASP A 111 5.74 3.96 22.51
C ASP A 111 6.39 3.09 23.60
N GLU A 112 6.58 1.81 23.29
CA GLU A 112 7.25 0.84 24.17
C GLU A 112 8.66 1.27 24.57
N THR A 113 9.40 1.92 23.66
CA THR A 113 10.74 2.44 23.93
C THR A 113 10.68 3.71 24.75
N ALA A 114 9.76 4.62 24.45
CA ALA A 114 9.50 5.81 25.25
C ALA A 114 9.21 5.44 26.72
N ALA A 115 8.41 4.41 26.95
CA ALA A 115 8.05 3.93 28.28
C ALA A 115 9.23 3.29 29.05
N ALA A 116 10.24 2.81 28.34
CA ALA A 116 11.43 2.20 28.94
C ALA A 116 12.60 3.19 29.09
N CYS A 117 12.54 4.35 28.42
CA CYS A 117 13.54 5.41 28.54
C CYS A 117 13.27 6.35 29.72
N ARG A 118 14.32 7.04 30.18
CA ARG A 118 14.22 8.05 31.24
C ARG A 118 13.55 9.33 30.74
N TRP A 119 13.85 9.71 29.50
CA TRP A 119 13.27 10.86 28.83
C TRP A 119 12.58 10.44 27.54
N HIS A 120 11.42 11.04 27.28
CA HIS A 120 10.79 11.06 25.97
C HIS A 120 10.62 12.51 25.53
N VAL A 121 11.07 12.80 24.32
CA VAL A 121 10.88 14.08 23.65
C VAL A 121 9.96 13.86 22.46
N PRO A 122 8.83 14.59 22.37
CA PRO A 122 7.96 14.53 21.20
C PRO A 122 8.70 15.01 19.96
N MET A 123 8.78 14.16 18.93
CA MET A 123 9.42 14.48 17.68
C MET A 123 8.49 15.28 16.77
N THR A 124 9.04 16.28 16.08
CA THR A 124 8.30 17.03 15.05
C THR A 124 7.95 16.12 13.87
N HIS A 125 6.73 16.23 13.35
CA HIS A 125 6.33 15.44 12.18
C HIS A 125 7.02 15.99 10.91
N PRO A 126 7.36 15.15 9.91
CA PRO A 126 8.02 15.64 8.68
C PRO A 126 7.25 16.72 7.88
N LEU A 127 5.94 16.89 8.12
CA LEU A 127 5.14 17.98 7.52
C LEU A 127 5.21 19.30 8.30
N GLU A 128 5.87 19.29 9.44
CA GLU A 128 6.04 20.43 10.36
C GLU A 128 7.50 20.87 10.48
N ASP A 129 8.42 20.15 9.83
CA ASP A 129 9.86 20.34 9.96
C ASP A 129 10.53 20.73 8.63
N TRP A 130 11.64 21.46 8.74
CA TRP A 130 12.57 21.65 7.63
C TRP A 130 13.60 20.53 7.64
N GLY A 131 13.82 19.89 6.49
CA GLY A 131 14.84 18.87 6.37
C GLY A 131 15.19 18.57 4.92
N ASP A 132 16.00 17.55 4.72
CA ASP A 132 16.23 16.94 3.43
C ASP A 132 16.14 15.41 3.52
N ALA A 133 15.95 14.81 2.36
CA ALA A 133 15.97 13.36 2.20
C ALA A 133 16.71 13.02 0.92
N ARG A 134 17.18 11.78 0.83
CA ARG A 134 17.68 11.20 -0.41
C ARG A 134 16.84 10.01 -0.79
N ALA A 135 16.44 9.95 -2.06
CA ALA A 135 15.86 8.78 -2.67
C ALA A 135 16.87 7.63 -2.72
N THR A 136 16.43 6.41 -3.01
CA THR A 136 17.28 5.20 -2.94
C THR A 136 18.49 5.27 -3.88
N GLU A 137 18.35 5.93 -5.03
CA GLU A 137 19.41 6.18 -6.01
C GLU A 137 20.31 7.39 -5.65
N GLY A 138 19.93 8.16 -4.64
CA GLY A 138 20.72 9.26 -4.09
C GLY A 138 20.24 10.67 -4.43
N THR A 139 19.22 10.81 -5.28
CA THR A 139 18.62 12.12 -5.60
C THR A 139 18.11 12.77 -4.32
N ALA A 140 18.59 13.96 -4.03
CA ALA A 140 18.18 14.74 -2.88
C ALA A 140 16.84 15.45 -3.12
N SER A 141 16.11 15.67 -2.04
CA SER A 141 14.85 16.39 -1.99
C SER A 141 14.81 17.22 -0.72
N LEU A 142 14.25 18.43 -0.80
CA LEU A 142 14.10 19.31 0.34
C LEU A 142 12.69 19.16 0.93
N ALA A 143 12.61 18.79 2.20
CA ALA A 143 11.37 18.73 2.95
C ALA A 143 10.96 20.15 3.39
N GLN A 144 9.71 20.52 3.05
CA GLN A 144 9.12 21.80 3.39
C GLN A 144 8.01 21.60 4.43
N PRO A 145 8.04 22.35 5.56
CA PRO A 145 6.93 22.32 6.49
C PRO A 145 5.70 22.96 5.84
N LEU A 146 4.60 22.22 5.82
CA LEU A 146 3.29 22.67 5.33
C LEU A 146 2.50 23.41 6.40
N ILE A 147 2.86 23.20 7.67
CA ILE A 147 2.23 23.80 8.84
C ILE A 147 3.28 24.07 9.92
N LYS A 148 3.00 25.00 10.83
CA LYS A 148 3.80 25.15 12.05
C LYS A 148 3.56 23.94 12.97
N PRO A 149 4.55 23.54 13.78
CA PRO A 149 4.36 22.47 14.76
C PRO A 149 3.09 22.69 15.59
N LEU A 150 2.21 21.68 15.62
CA LEU A 150 0.95 21.73 16.36
C LEU A 150 1.14 21.59 17.87
N HIS A 151 2.24 20.95 18.27
CA HIS A 151 2.63 20.73 19.65
C HIS A 151 4.07 21.20 19.87
N ASP A 152 4.45 21.35 21.14
CA ASP A 152 5.84 21.61 21.56
C ASP A 152 6.71 20.37 21.26
N THR A 153 7.22 20.33 20.03
CA THR A 153 8.00 19.22 19.49
C THR A 153 9.42 19.68 19.15
N VAL A 154 10.31 18.70 19.00
CA VAL A 154 11.71 18.93 18.64
C VAL A 154 12.05 18.10 17.39
N SER A 155 12.67 18.74 16.39
CA SER A 155 13.17 18.02 15.22
C SER A 155 14.37 17.13 15.58
N PRO A 156 14.62 16.04 14.82
CA PRO A 156 15.87 15.28 14.96
C PRO A 156 17.13 16.15 14.82
N ALA A 157 17.11 17.14 13.93
CA ALA A 157 18.21 18.07 13.72
C ALA A 157 18.45 18.94 14.97
N GLN A 158 17.40 19.51 15.58
CA GLN A 158 17.51 20.27 16.83
C GLN A 158 17.98 19.41 17.99
N ALA A 159 17.47 18.18 18.11
CA ALA A 159 17.88 17.26 19.17
C ALA A 159 19.40 16.97 19.07
N LEU A 160 19.90 16.70 17.86
CA LEU A 160 21.33 16.51 17.63
C LEU A 160 22.14 17.79 17.87
N ALA A 161 21.63 18.95 17.44
CA ALA A 161 22.29 20.24 17.68
C ALA A 161 22.41 20.55 19.18
N ALA A 162 21.37 20.26 19.96
CA ALA A 162 21.36 20.45 21.41
C ALA A 162 22.45 19.61 22.12
N LEU A 163 22.68 18.39 21.66
CA LEU A 163 23.78 17.54 22.18
C LEU A 163 25.16 18.10 21.88
N LEU A 164 25.29 18.82 20.77
CA LEU A 164 26.51 19.53 20.39
C LEU A 164 26.63 20.89 21.12
N GLY A 165 25.75 21.18 22.08
CA GLY A 165 25.73 22.43 22.85
C GLY A 165 25.04 23.60 22.15
N ARG A 166 24.34 23.38 21.03
CA ARG A 166 23.64 24.41 20.25
C ARG A 166 22.13 24.35 20.54
N LEU A 167 21.72 24.96 21.64
CA LEU A 167 20.33 24.90 22.12
C LEU A 167 19.35 25.78 21.30
N ASP A 168 19.85 26.85 20.69
CA ASP A 168 19.05 27.80 19.90
C ASP A 168 19.11 27.50 18.39
N SER A 169 19.26 26.21 18.03
CA SER A 169 19.39 25.80 16.63
C SER A 169 18.09 26.02 15.84
N ASP A 170 18.19 26.70 14.71
CA ASP A 170 17.10 26.87 13.75
C ASP A 170 17.25 25.83 12.62
N PRO A 171 16.34 24.83 12.51
CA PRO A 171 16.37 23.80 11.45
C PRO A 171 16.50 24.38 10.04
N TYR A 172 15.83 25.50 9.78
CA TYR A 172 15.87 26.13 8.46
C TYR A 172 17.26 26.70 8.16
N ALA A 173 17.88 27.39 9.12
CA ALA A 173 19.21 27.93 8.99
C ALA A 173 20.28 26.84 8.84
N GLU A 174 20.16 25.75 9.61
CA GLU A 174 21.06 24.57 9.53
C GLU A 174 20.94 23.89 8.16
N LEU A 175 19.73 23.63 7.69
CA LEU A 175 19.51 23.04 6.37
C LEU A 175 20.11 23.91 5.26
N ARG A 176 19.87 25.22 5.31
CA ARG A 176 20.50 26.14 4.35
C ARG A 176 22.02 26.10 4.44
N ALA A 177 22.59 26.00 5.64
CA ALA A 177 24.03 25.90 5.84
C ALA A 177 24.62 24.63 5.20
N THR A 178 23.94 23.49 5.30
CA THR A 178 24.32 22.24 4.61
C THR A 178 24.43 22.44 3.10
N TRP A 179 23.50 23.19 2.51
CA TRP A 179 23.42 23.38 1.07
C TRP A 179 24.17 24.62 0.55
N ARG A 180 24.80 25.43 1.40
CA ARG A 180 25.54 26.65 0.97
C ARG A 180 26.64 26.39 -0.06
N GLY A 181 27.16 25.18 -0.16
CA GLY A 181 28.17 24.81 -1.15
C GLY A 181 27.69 24.89 -2.61
N THR A 182 26.39 25.05 -2.86
CA THR A 182 25.81 25.05 -4.22
C THR A 182 25.83 26.42 -4.92
N GLY A 183 26.16 27.51 -4.23
CA GLY A 183 26.21 28.85 -4.81
C GLY A 183 26.60 29.94 -3.80
N SER A 184 26.70 31.19 -4.26
CA SER A 184 27.04 32.33 -3.38
C SER A 184 26.07 33.50 -3.51
N GLY A 185 25.73 34.14 -2.39
CA GLY A 185 24.89 35.34 -2.38
C GLY A 185 23.55 35.15 -3.10
N ALA A 186 23.29 35.97 -4.13
CA ALA A 186 22.04 35.94 -4.88
C ALA A 186 21.81 34.63 -5.64
N GLU A 187 22.87 34.00 -6.15
CA GLU A 187 22.78 32.74 -6.88
C GLU A 187 22.25 31.62 -6.00
N PHE A 188 22.66 31.59 -4.72
CA PHE A 188 22.14 30.63 -3.76
C PHE A 188 20.65 30.88 -3.46
N GLU A 189 20.21 32.13 -3.37
CA GLU A 189 18.79 32.42 -3.11
C GLU A 189 17.89 31.98 -4.26
N ASP A 190 18.32 32.23 -5.50
CA ASP A 190 17.58 31.80 -6.68
C ASP A 190 17.55 30.27 -6.80
N TRP A 191 18.71 29.62 -6.60
CA TRP A 191 18.78 28.16 -6.53
C TRP A 191 17.92 27.58 -5.42
N TRP A 192 17.95 28.14 -4.21
CA TRP A 192 17.19 27.68 -3.06
C TRP A 192 15.68 27.74 -3.34
N ARG A 193 15.19 28.84 -3.91
CA ARG A 193 13.78 28.97 -4.29
C ARG A 193 13.37 27.97 -5.35
N GLN A 194 14.22 27.74 -6.35
CA GLN A 194 13.95 26.76 -7.40
C GLN A 194 13.93 25.33 -6.82
N ALA A 195 14.88 24.99 -5.95
CA ALA A 195 14.95 23.70 -5.29
C ALA A 195 13.72 23.41 -4.42
N LEU A 196 13.23 24.42 -3.67
CA LEU A 196 11.97 24.32 -2.93
C LEU A 196 10.75 24.21 -3.85
N HIS A 197 10.73 24.95 -4.96
CA HIS A 197 9.63 24.87 -5.93
C HIS A 197 9.53 23.48 -6.58
N ASP A 198 10.65 22.94 -7.06
CA ASP A 198 10.68 21.66 -7.76
C ASP A 198 10.60 20.47 -6.80
N GLY A 199 11.04 20.66 -5.54
CA GLY A 199 11.04 19.66 -4.47
C GLY A 199 12.11 18.57 -4.62
N VAL A 200 12.63 18.37 -5.83
CA VAL A 200 13.74 17.46 -6.14
C VAL A 200 14.94 18.26 -6.60
N LEU A 201 16.13 17.73 -6.33
CA LEU A 201 17.40 18.29 -6.77
C LEU A 201 18.00 17.39 -7.85
N PRO A 202 17.77 17.68 -9.14
CA PRO A 202 18.38 16.92 -10.23
C PRO A 202 19.91 16.87 -10.07
N ASP A 203 20.52 15.79 -10.54
CA ASP A 203 21.98 15.58 -10.57
C ASP A 203 22.69 15.56 -9.20
N SER A 204 21.93 15.48 -8.10
CA SER A 204 22.48 15.37 -6.74
C SER A 204 22.82 13.94 -6.29
N ALA A 205 22.47 12.94 -7.11
CA ALA A 205 22.79 11.54 -6.88
C ALA A 205 24.29 11.26 -7.14
N PRO A 206 24.94 10.38 -6.36
CA PRO A 206 26.32 9.97 -6.62
C PRO A 206 26.47 9.39 -8.03
N ALA A 207 27.55 9.72 -8.73
CA ALA A 207 27.79 9.20 -10.07
C ALA A 207 27.82 7.66 -10.09
N PRO A 208 27.36 7.02 -11.18
CA PRO A 208 27.51 5.59 -11.36
C PRO A 208 28.97 5.14 -11.25
N VAL A 209 29.20 4.02 -10.57
CA VAL A 209 30.51 3.40 -10.38
C VAL A 209 30.57 2.02 -11.01
N ALA A 210 31.77 1.61 -11.42
CA ALA A 210 32.03 0.24 -11.82
C ALA A 210 32.46 -0.57 -10.59
N PRO A 211 31.62 -1.49 -10.07
CA PRO A 211 32.02 -2.32 -8.94
C PRO A 211 33.12 -3.30 -9.36
N PRO A 212 33.91 -3.82 -8.40
CA PRO A 212 34.84 -4.92 -8.68
C PRO A 212 34.10 -6.14 -9.22
N GLU A 213 34.80 -6.99 -9.99
CA GLU A 213 34.22 -8.22 -10.53
C GLU A 213 33.67 -9.10 -9.41
N PRO A 214 32.36 -9.43 -9.43
CA PRO A 214 31.74 -10.20 -8.35
C PRO A 214 32.24 -11.64 -8.37
N ARG A 215 32.48 -12.18 -7.18
CA ARG A 215 32.87 -13.58 -6.99
C ARG A 215 31.63 -14.44 -6.78
N LEU A 216 31.64 -15.67 -7.30
CA LEU A 216 30.59 -16.63 -7.02
C LEU A 216 30.61 -16.96 -5.51
N PRO A 217 29.52 -16.70 -4.76
CA PRO A 217 29.49 -16.97 -3.33
C PRO A 217 29.40 -18.47 -3.05
N GLU A 218 29.95 -18.90 -1.92
CA GLU A 218 29.72 -20.24 -1.40
C GLU A 218 28.32 -20.33 -0.80
N LEU A 219 27.43 -21.06 -1.48
CA LEU A 219 26.09 -21.32 -0.99
C LEU A 219 26.13 -22.52 -0.05
N ARG A 220 25.77 -22.30 1.22
CA ARG A 220 25.53 -23.41 2.14
C ARG A 220 24.19 -24.05 1.81
N ALA A 221 24.21 -25.35 1.51
CA ALA A 221 22.99 -26.12 1.38
C ALA A 221 22.26 -26.11 2.74
N VAL A 222 21.05 -25.53 2.76
CA VAL A 222 20.16 -25.66 3.91
C VAL A 222 19.57 -27.06 3.84
N LEU A 223 19.99 -27.95 4.73
CA LEU A 223 19.36 -29.25 4.87
C LEU A 223 17.91 -29.05 5.36
N PRO A 224 16.94 -29.84 4.89
CA PRO A 224 15.58 -29.78 5.41
C PRO A 224 15.60 -30.22 6.88
N GLU A 225 15.55 -29.26 7.80
CA GLU A 225 15.26 -29.53 9.21
C GLU A 225 13.79 -29.96 9.36
N ALA A 226 13.50 -30.80 10.35
CA ALA A 226 12.14 -31.19 10.67
C ALA A 226 11.33 -29.97 11.14
N GLY A 227 10.16 -29.74 10.54
CA GLY A 227 9.25 -28.64 10.90
C GLY A 227 8.88 -27.76 9.71
N LEU A 228 8.20 -26.65 9.98
CA LEU A 228 7.90 -25.65 8.95
C LEU A 228 9.03 -24.62 8.86
N VAL A 229 9.17 -24.00 7.70
CA VAL A 229 10.00 -22.81 7.51
C VAL A 229 9.18 -21.59 7.89
N LEU A 230 9.59 -20.88 8.94
CA LEU A 230 9.03 -19.58 9.30
C LEU A 230 9.52 -18.51 8.31
N ALA A 231 8.62 -17.67 7.82
CA ALA A 231 8.94 -16.48 7.05
C ALA A 231 8.34 -15.24 7.72
N LEU A 232 9.19 -14.36 8.24
CA LEU A 232 8.77 -13.08 8.81
C LEU A 232 8.86 -12.00 7.74
N ARG A 233 7.79 -11.23 7.52
CA ARG A 233 7.74 -10.16 6.51
C ARG A 233 7.10 -8.91 7.08
N PRO A 234 7.52 -7.70 6.68
CA PRO A 234 6.75 -6.49 7.02
C PRO A 234 5.31 -6.61 6.54
N ASP A 235 4.39 -6.01 7.29
CA ASP A 235 3.00 -5.92 6.86
C ASP A 235 2.87 -4.92 5.69
N PRO A 236 2.07 -5.21 4.64
CA PRO A 236 1.92 -4.28 3.52
C PRO A 236 1.29 -2.93 3.88
N ALA A 237 0.53 -2.84 4.97
CA ALA A 237 -0.10 -1.60 5.43
C ALA A 237 0.69 -0.97 6.59
N CYS A 238 0.96 -1.75 7.65
CA CYS A 238 1.61 -1.23 8.87
C CYS A 238 3.15 -1.27 8.83
N TRP A 239 3.74 -1.87 7.78
CA TRP A 239 5.17 -2.08 7.59
C TRP A 239 5.83 -2.79 8.78
N ASP A 240 6.63 -2.08 9.56
CA ASP A 240 7.36 -2.57 10.72
C ASP A 240 6.64 -2.27 12.05
N GLY A 241 5.47 -1.64 12.01
CA GLY A 241 4.67 -1.25 13.17
C GLY A 241 4.74 0.23 13.53
N ARG A 242 5.59 1.02 12.85
CA ARG A 242 5.65 2.47 13.05
C ARG A 242 4.32 3.17 12.72
N PHE A 243 3.55 2.59 11.79
CA PHE A 243 2.24 3.12 11.39
C PHE A 243 1.06 2.37 12.02
N ALA A 244 1.28 1.54 13.05
CA ALA A 244 0.23 0.75 13.67
C ALA A 244 -0.90 1.60 14.28
N ASN A 245 -0.62 2.86 14.64
CA ASN A 245 -1.63 3.79 15.15
C ASN A 245 -2.37 4.57 14.04
N ASN A 246 -2.15 4.25 12.77
CA ASN A 246 -2.84 4.87 11.65
C ASN A 246 -4.09 4.05 11.28
N ALA A 247 -5.26 4.61 11.57
CA ALA A 247 -6.54 3.96 11.38
C ALA A 247 -6.89 3.69 9.89
N TRP A 248 -6.47 4.57 8.96
CA TRP A 248 -6.63 4.32 7.52
C TRP A 248 -5.86 3.07 7.08
N LEU A 249 -4.63 2.88 7.58
CA LEU A 249 -3.82 1.71 7.25
C LEU A 249 -4.33 0.44 7.94
N GLN A 250 -4.93 0.54 9.13
CA GLN A 250 -5.53 -0.60 9.81
C GLN A 250 -6.79 -1.14 9.10
N GLU A 251 -7.65 -0.26 8.60
CA GLU A 251 -8.83 -0.64 7.82
C GLU A 251 -8.49 -0.98 6.37
N CYS A 252 -7.30 -0.61 5.88
CA CYS A 252 -6.88 -0.91 4.52
C CYS A 252 -6.66 -2.42 4.32
N PRO A 253 -7.44 -3.10 3.46
CA PRO A 253 -7.33 -4.55 3.33
C PRO A 253 -6.01 -4.95 2.67
N LYS A 254 -5.29 -5.90 3.25
CA LYS A 254 -4.02 -6.39 2.71
C LYS A 254 -4.19 -6.97 1.28
N PRO A 255 -3.22 -6.81 0.37
CA PRO A 255 -3.39 -7.15 -1.05
C PRO A 255 -3.88 -8.59 -1.30
N LEU A 256 -3.23 -9.58 -0.69
CA LEU A 256 -3.52 -11.00 -0.91
C LEU A 256 -4.60 -11.54 0.04
N THR A 257 -4.44 -11.28 1.34
CA THR A 257 -5.32 -11.88 2.35
C THR A 257 -6.64 -11.14 2.49
N ARG A 258 -6.70 -9.86 2.10
CA ARG A 258 -7.79 -8.93 2.38
C ARG A 258 -8.05 -8.73 3.87
N GLN A 259 -7.14 -9.19 4.73
CA GLN A 259 -7.26 -9.02 6.17
C GLN A 259 -7.09 -7.54 6.54
N VAL A 260 -7.85 -7.09 7.53
CA VAL A 260 -7.75 -5.78 8.19
C VAL A 260 -7.63 -5.98 9.70
N TRP A 261 -7.25 -4.94 10.44
CA TRP A 261 -7.26 -4.94 11.92
C TRP A 261 -6.51 -6.13 12.56
N GLY A 262 -5.33 -6.47 12.06
CA GLY A 262 -4.50 -7.56 12.62
C GLY A 262 -3.69 -8.32 11.57
N ASN A 263 -2.98 -9.36 12.00
CA ASN A 263 -2.26 -10.31 11.18
C ASN A 263 -2.66 -11.77 11.50
N ALA A 264 -2.24 -12.71 10.66
CA ALA A 264 -2.50 -14.13 10.81
C ALA A 264 -1.31 -14.94 10.27
N LEU A 265 -1.12 -16.15 10.78
CA LEU A 265 -0.17 -17.13 10.26
C LEU A 265 -0.70 -17.70 8.94
N LEU A 266 0.00 -17.40 7.86
CA LEU A 266 -0.33 -17.85 6.52
C LEU A 266 0.25 -19.24 6.27
N LEU A 267 -0.62 -20.16 5.83
CA LEU A 267 -0.25 -21.52 5.46
C LEU A 267 -0.81 -21.86 4.08
N ALA A 268 -0.15 -22.77 3.36
CA ALA A 268 -0.74 -23.40 2.19
C ALA A 268 -2.04 -24.12 2.57
N PRO A 269 -3.12 -24.09 1.73
CA PRO A 269 -4.37 -24.78 2.03
C PRO A 269 -4.20 -26.28 2.30
N GLU A 270 -3.31 -26.95 1.56
CA GLU A 270 -2.97 -28.35 1.79
C GLU A 270 -2.31 -28.58 3.16
N GLU A 271 -1.38 -27.70 3.56
CA GLU A 271 -0.71 -27.75 4.86
C GLU A 271 -1.72 -27.59 6.00
N ALA A 272 -2.64 -26.64 5.87
CA ALA A 272 -3.72 -26.41 6.82
C ALA A 272 -4.63 -27.65 6.93
N ARG A 273 -5.07 -28.23 5.80
CA ARG A 273 -5.87 -29.46 5.77
C ARG A 273 -5.15 -30.64 6.43
N ARG A 274 -3.87 -30.86 6.12
CA ARG A 274 -3.06 -31.95 6.72
C ARG A 274 -2.99 -31.83 8.24
N ARG A 275 -3.02 -30.60 8.76
CA ARG A 275 -3.02 -30.32 10.21
C ARG A 275 -4.44 -30.18 10.78
N GLY A 276 -5.49 -30.27 9.97
CA GLY A 276 -6.88 -30.02 10.34
C GLY A 276 -7.11 -28.60 10.87
N LEU A 277 -6.42 -27.61 10.32
CA LEU A 277 -6.54 -26.20 10.67
C LEU A 277 -7.46 -25.49 9.69
N GLU A 278 -8.32 -24.61 10.20
CA GLU A 278 -9.19 -23.73 9.43
C GLU A 278 -8.82 -22.26 9.64
N ALA A 279 -9.38 -21.38 8.80
CA ALA A 279 -9.24 -19.94 8.98
C ALA A 279 -9.80 -19.49 10.34
N GLY A 280 -8.99 -18.79 11.11
CA GLY A 280 -9.31 -18.33 12.46
C GLY A 280 -8.96 -19.31 13.57
N ASP A 281 -8.53 -20.54 13.29
CA ASP A 281 -8.00 -21.41 14.35
C ASP A 281 -6.74 -20.79 14.95
N ARG A 282 -6.65 -20.75 16.28
CA ARG A 282 -5.49 -20.21 16.99
C ARG A 282 -4.47 -21.33 17.21
N VAL A 283 -3.21 -21.04 16.90
CA VAL A 283 -2.10 -21.97 17.05
C VAL A 283 -1.01 -21.35 17.91
N ALA A 284 -0.40 -22.19 18.74
CA ALA A 284 0.86 -21.88 19.41
C ALA A 284 2.02 -22.19 18.46
N LEU A 285 2.84 -21.17 18.23
CA LEU A 285 4.07 -21.20 17.48
C LEU A 285 5.21 -21.42 18.46
N ASP A 286 6.10 -22.37 18.20
CA ASP A 286 7.37 -22.51 18.92
C ASP A 286 8.51 -22.51 17.91
N TRP A 287 9.39 -21.51 18.01
CA TRP A 287 10.57 -21.40 17.16
C TRP A 287 11.79 -21.01 17.99
N ARG A 288 12.77 -21.93 18.04
CA ARG A 288 14.00 -21.77 18.83
C ARG A 288 13.73 -21.44 20.31
N GLY A 289 12.71 -22.08 20.90
CA GLY A 289 12.34 -21.92 22.31
C GLY A 289 11.53 -20.65 22.63
N ARG A 290 11.17 -19.85 21.62
CA ARG A 290 10.27 -18.69 21.78
C ARG A 290 8.88 -19.06 21.32
N ARG A 291 7.88 -18.57 22.05
CA ARG A 291 6.47 -18.91 21.84
C ARG A 291 5.64 -17.69 21.52
N LEU A 292 4.69 -17.86 20.60
CA LEU A 292 3.71 -16.86 20.20
C LEU A 292 2.41 -17.55 19.83
N GLU A 293 1.26 -16.90 20.02
CA GLU A 293 -0.02 -17.38 19.49
C GLU A 293 -0.55 -16.47 18.39
N ALA A 294 -1.00 -17.05 17.29
CA ALA A 294 -1.60 -16.32 16.19
C ALA A 294 -2.79 -17.09 15.59
N PRO A 295 -3.81 -16.40 15.04
CA PRO A 295 -4.81 -17.06 14.21
C PRO A 295 -4.20 -17.53 12.89
N VAL A 296 -4.70 -18.64 12.34
CA VAL A 296 -4.28 -19.19 11.04
C VAL A 296 -5.16 -18.62 9.93
N LEU A 297 -4.57 -18.36 8.77
CA LEU A 297 -5.29 -18.09 7.53
C LEU A 297 -4.69 -18.92 6.40
N PRO A 298 -5.38 -19.98 5.93
CA PRO A 298 -4.99 -20.68 4.72
C PRO A 298 -5.07 -19.73 3.51
N LEU A 299 -4.00 -19.64 2.72
CA LEU A 299 -3.90 -18.72 1.59
C LEU A 299 -3.39 -19.44 0.34
N PRO A 300 -4.15 -19.43 -0.79
CA PRO A 300 -3.65 -19.94 -2.07
C PRO A 300 -2.35 -19.25 -2.50
N GLY A 301 -1.46 -19.99 -3.15
CA GLY A 301 -0.16 -19.47 -3.60
C GLY A 301 0.96 -19.49 -2.55
N MET A 302 0.66 -19.88 -1.31
CA MET A 302 1.68 -20.16 -0.31
C MET A 302 2.47 -21.43 -0.67
N ALA A 303 3.79 -21.37 -0.52
CA ALA A 303 4.66 -22.52 -0.73
C ALA A 303 4.38 -23.61 0.34
N PRO A 304 4.29 -24.90 -0.04
CA PRO A 304 4.19 -26.00 0.91
C PRO A 304 5.36 -26.02 1.89
N GLY A 305 5.11 -26.36 3.16
CA GLY A 305 6.13 -26.38 4.21
C GLY A 305 6.58 -25.00 4.73
N VAL A 306 6.00 -23.90 4.22
CA VAL A 306 6.28 -22.54 4.69
C VAL A 306 5.11 -22.00 5.50
N ALA A 307 5.41 -21.33 6.61
CA ALA A 307 4.48 -20.55 7.40
C ALA A 307 4.94 -19.09 7.45
N ALA A 308 4.12 -18.16 6.96
CA ALA A 308 4.46 -16.75 6.95
C ALA A 308 3.67 -15.95 7.99
N LEU A 309 4.32 -15.02 8.68
CA LEU A 309 3.66 -14.11 9.62
C LEU A 309 4.17 -12.69 9.40
N SER A 310 3.26 -11.72 9.40
CA SER A 310 3.61 -10.31 9.22
C SER A 310 4.09 -9.67 10.52
N LEU A 311 5.11 -8.82 10.43
CA LEU A 311 5.58 -7.92 11.48
C LEU A 311 4.66 -6.69 11.56
N GLY A 312 4.83 -5.84 12.60
CA GLY A 312 4.15 -4.56 12.72
C GLY A 312 2.80 -4.57 13.46
N TYR A 313 2.46 -5.70 14.09
CA TYR A 313 1.29 -5.89 14.94
C TYR A 313 1.69 -6.33 16.36
N GLY A 314 0.70 -6.47 17.26
CA GLY A 314 0.89 -6.90 18.64
C GLY A 314 1.54 -5.84 19.55
N ARG A 315 1.50 -4.57 19.13
CA ARG A 315 2.01 -3.45 19.91
C ARG A 315 1.18 -3.27 21.18
N ARG A 316 1.87 -2.88 22.25
CA ARG A 316 1.29 -2.62 23.58
C ARG A 316 1.13 -1.12 23.87
N ARG A 317 1.83 -0.29 23.09
CA ARG A 317 1.84 1.17 23.17
C ARG A 317 1.96 1.78 21.76
N ALA A 318 1.17 1.31 20.82
CA ALA A 318 0.97 2.01 19.55
C ALA A 318 0.17 3.30 19.74
N GLY A 319 -0.82 3.27 20.64
CA GLY A 319 -1.77 4.35 20.86
C GLY A 319 -3.21 3.84 20.83
N SER A 320 -4.16 4.75 20.71
CA SER A 320 -5.60 4.45 20.81
C SER A 320 -6.14 3.52 19.70
N ILE A 321 -5.42 3.35 18.59
CA ILE A 321 -5.86 2.53 17.47
C ILE A 321 -5.15 1.17 17.45
N GLY A 322 -3.82 1.17 17.61
CA GLY A 322 -2.98 0.01 17.30
C GLY A 322 -2.75 -0.97 18.45
N ASP A 323 -3.20 -0.66 19.66
CA ASP A 323 -2.90 -1.44 20.86
C ASP A 323 -3.61 -2.81 20.83
N GLY A 324 -2.84 -3.88 21.02
CA GLY A 324 -3.35 -5.25 21.12
C GLY A 324 -3.88 -5.85 19.82
N LEU A 325 -3.75 -5.16 18.68
CA LEU A 325 -4.17 -5.69 17.38
C LEU A 325 -3.19 -6.74 16.88
N GLY A 326 -3.69 -7.93 16.55
CA GLY A 326 -2.89 -9.02 15.98
C GLY A 326 -1.86 -9.62 16.96
N ALA A 327 -0.91 -10.36 16.40
CA ALA A 327 0.16 -11.06 17.10
C ALA A 327 1.51 -10.35 16.88
N ASP A 328 2.29 -10.21 17.96
CA ASP A 328 3.63 -9.64 17.93
C ASP A 328 4.64 -10.64 17.37
N ALA A 329 4.84 -10.60 16.07
CA ALA A 329 5.77 -11.47 15.37
C ALA A 329 7.25 -11.16 15.67
N TYR A 330 7.58 -9.99 16.24
CA TYR A 330 8.95 -9.70 16.68
C TYR A 330 9.39 -10.58 17.84
N ALA A 331 8.43 -11.08 18.64
CA ALA A 331 8.70 -12.07 19.69
C ALA A 331 9.36 -13.36 19.16
N LEU A 332 9.22 -13.68 17.86
CA LEU A 332 9.90 -14.81 17.23
C LEU A 332 11.20 -14.41 16.53
N ARG A 333 11.45 -13.13 16.23
CA ARG A 333 12.60 -12.68 15.43
C ARG A 333 13.93 -12.97 16.13
N ASP A 334 14.90 -13.52 15.40
CA ASP A 334 16.25 -13.89 15.89
C ASP A 334 17.33 -13.08 15.16
N SER A 335 18.33 -12.57 15.88
CA SER A 335 19.42 -11.78 15.29
C SER A 335 20.19 -12.54 14.20
N ARG A 336 20.33 -13.87 14.31
CA ARG A 336 21.03 -14.72 13.33
C ARG A 336 20.14 -15.17 12.17
N ALA A 337 18.83 -15.01 12.30
CA ALA A 337 17.84 -15.38 11.28
C ALA A 337 16.66 -14.39 11.29
N PRO A 338 16.90 -13.11 10.96
CA PRO A 338 15.96 -12.01 11.22
C PRO A 338 14.68 -12.09 10.37
N TRP A 339 14.70 -12.88 9.30
CA TRP A 339 13.58 -13.05 8.35
C TRP A 339 12.91 -14.43 8.44
N GLY A 340 13.27 -15.21 9.46
CA GLY A 340 12.79 -16.57 9.68
C GLY A 340 13.78 -17.65 9.25
N GLY A 341 13.35 -18.92 9.38
CA GLY A 341 14.17 -20.11 9.12
C GLY A 341 13.40 -21.39 9.42
N ALA A 342 14.05 -22.54 9.23
CA ALA A 342 13.45 -23.84 9.48
C ALA A 342 13.23 -24.13 10.99
N GLY A 343 12.49 -25.20 11.29
CA GLY A 343 12.29 -25.69 12.65
C GLY A 343 11.10 -25.09 13.40
N LEU A 344 10.14 -24.45 12.72
CA LEU A 344 8.91 -23.97 13.36
C LEU A 344 7.99 -25.14 13.71
N ALA A 345 7.64 -25.25 14.99
CA ALA A 345 6.63 -26.17 15.48
C ALA A 345 5.28 -25.46 15.66
N LEU A 346 4.19 -26.15 15.34
CA LEU A 346 2.82 -25.67 15.51
C LEU A 346 2.03 -26.61 16.41
N ALA A 347 1.31 -26.06 17.38
CA ALA A 347 0.34 -26.79 18.20
C ALA A 347 -1.03 -26.09 18.18
N LYS A 348 -2.11 -26.87 18.05
CA LYS A 348 -3.47 -26.33 18.18
C LYS A 348 -3.73 -25.95 19.64
N THR A 349 -4.32 -24.77 19.86
CA THR A 349 -4.72 -24.35 21.21
C THR A 349 -6.16 -24.75 21.52
N GLY A 350 -6.97 -25.08 20.51
CA GLY A 350 -8.41 -25.32 20.66
C GLY A 350 -9.25 -24.03 20.72
N HIS A 351 -8.61 -22.86 20.67
CA HIS A 351 -9.27 -21.57 20.60
C HIS A 351 -9.33 -21.05 19.16
N ARG A 352 -10.25 -20.12 18.90
CA ARG A 352 -10.30 -19.36 17.65
C ARG A 352 -9.89 -17.91 17.91
N GLY A 353 -9.21 -17.31 16.94
CA GLY A 353 -8.91 -15.89 16.86
C GLY A 353 -9.65 -15.24 15.70
N GLU A 354 -9.72 -13.91 15.75
CA GLU A 354 -10.41 -13.13 14.72
C GLU A 354 -9.51 -12.92 13.49
N VAL A 355 -10.09 -13.11 12.30
CA VAL A 355 -9.46 -12.80 11.01
C VAL A 355 -10.48 -12.02 10.18
N LEU A 356 -10.45 -10.69 10.32
CA LEU A 356 -11.43 -9.82 9.66
C LEU A 356 -11.07 -9.58 8.20
N ARG A 357 -12.02 -9.86 7.31
CA ARG A 357 -11.89 -9.68 5.86
C ARG A 357 -13.14 -8.97 5.34
N PRO A 358 -13.08 -7.69 4.92
CA PRO A 358 -14.26 -6.97 4.43
C PRO A 358 -14.86 -7.59 3.17
N LEU A 359 -14.02 -8.30 2.42
CA LEU A 359 -14.39 -9.12 1.27
C LEU A 359 -13.41 -10.29 1.18
N ASP A 360 -13.93 -11.49 0.95
CA ASP A 360 -13.09 -12.66 0.72
C ASP A 360 -12.44 -12.61 -0.67
N ALA A 361 -11.21 -13.12 -0.77
CA ALA A 361 -10.62 -13.42 -2.07
C ALA A 361 -11.41 -14.56 -2.72
N HIS A 362 -11.73 -14.45 -4.01
CA HIS A 362 -12.62 -15.37 -4.70
C HIS A 362 -11.86 -16.25 -5.70
N GLY A 363 -12.19 -17.54 -5.74
CA GLY A 363 -11.87 -18.39 -6.90
C GLY A 363 -12.77 -18.02 -8.09
N LEU A 364 -12.19 -18.01 -9.28
CA LEU A 364 -12.95 -17.83 -10.53
C LEU A 364 -13.41 -19.21 -11.04
N GLU A 365 -14.66 -19.57 -10.74
CA GLU A 365 -15.31 -20.78 -11.27
C GLU A 365 -16.54 -20.39 -12.11
N GLY A 366 -16.77 -21.11 -13.21
CA GLY A 366 -17.93 -20.93 -14.09
C GLY A 366 -18.08 -19.49 -14.61
N ASP A 367 -19.29 -18.95 -14.53
CA ASP A 367 -19.66 -17.62 -15.06
C ASP A 367 -18.87 -16.46 -14.42
N ARG A 368 -18.16 -16.70 -13.30
CA ARG A 368 -17.35 -15.68 -12.60
C ARG A 368 -16.11 -15.27 -13.40
N HIS A 369 -15.70 -16.03 -14.41
CA HIS A 369 -14.61 -15.67 -15.35
C HIS A 369 -14.90 -14.35 -16.08
N SER A 370 -16.18 -13.97 -16.22
CA SER A 370 -16.57 -12.69 -16.81
C SER A 370 -16.20 -11.48 -15.95
N LEU A 371 -15.98 -11.66 -14.63
CA LEU A 371 -15.66 -10.57 -13.69
C LEU A 371 -14.23 -10.06 -13.89
N PHE A 372 -13.27 -10.99 -13.93
CA PHE A 372 -11.86 -10.72 -14.16
C PHE A 372 -11.38 -11.46 -15.40
N ARG A 373 -11.10 -10.72 -16.47
CA ARG A 373 -10.64 -11.31 -17.74
C ARG A 373 -9.12 -11.30 -17.78
N ALA A 374 -8.53 -12.42 -18.16
CA ALA A 374 -7.11 -12.54 -18.46
C ALA A 374 -6.94 -13.16 -19.84
N PHE A 375 -5.92 -12.70 -20.57
CA PHE A 375 -5.60 -13.12 -21.93
C PHE A 375 -4.13 -13.54 -22.02
N GLY A 376 -3.82 -14.52 -22.86
CA GLY A 376 -2.44 -14.76 -23.28
C GLY A 376 -1.99 -13.67 -24.27
N LEU A 377 -0.69 -13.34 -24.29
CA LEU A 377 -0.15 -12.33 -25.21
C LEU A 377 -0.38 -12.70 -26.68
N GLU A 378 -0.20 -13.97 -27.03
CA GLU A 378 -0.46 -14.48 -28.39
C GLU A 378 -1.95 -14.44 -28.76
N GLU A 379 -2.83 -14.79 -27.82
CA GLU A 379 -4.28 -14.69 -27.97
C GLU A 379 -4.70 -13.24 -28.25
N LEU A 380 -4.10 -12.30 -27.53
CA LEU A 380 -4.41 -10.88 -27.69
C LEU A 380 -3.95 -10.32 -29.04
N ALA A 381 -2.79 -10.74 -29.53
CA ALA A 381 -2.23 -10.28 -30.80
C ALA A 381 -3.15 -10.59 -32.01
N GLY A 382 -3.94 -11.66 -31.93
CA GLY A 382 -4.92 -12.04 -32.96
C GLY A 382 -6.31 -11.42 -32.77
N ARG A 383 -6.54 -10.62 -31.72
CA ARG A 383 -7.86 -10.11 -31.35
C ARG A 383 -8.12 -8.75 -31.97
N GLU A 384 -9.26 -8.59 -32.63
CA GLU A 384 -9.69 -7.28 -33.12
C GLU A 384 -10.11 -6.35 -31.98
N ALA A 385 -9.79 -5.06 -32.13
CA ALA A 385 -10.26 -4.01 -31.24
C ALA A 385 -11.81 -3.98 -31.22
N PRO A 386 -12.44 -3.86 -30.04
CA PRO A 386 -13.89 -3.68 -29.99
C PRO A 386 -14.27 -2.38 -30.74
N PRO A 387 -15.39 -2.37 -31.49
CA PRO A 387 -15.80 -1.19 -32.24
C PRO A 387 -16.06 0.01 -31.31
N SER A 388 -15.41 1.15 -31.59
CA SER A 388 -15.36 2.32 -30.68
C SER A 388 -16.70 3.00 -30.37
N ALA A 389 -17.74 2.76 -31.19
CA ALA A 389 -19.02 3.45 -31.12
C ALA A 389 -20.12 2.68 -30.36
N THR A 390 -19.88 1.43 -29.98
CA THR A 390 -20.89 0.61 -29.29
C THR A 390 -20.87 0.95 -27.80
N PRO A 391 -22.01 1.30 -27.17
CA PRO A 391 -22.06 1.44 -25.72
C PRO A 391 -21.52 0.17 -25.08
N PRO A 392 -20.83 0.24 -23.92
CA PRO A 392 -20.36 -0.94 -23.19
C PRO A 392 -21.55 -1.70 -22.55
N SER A 393 -22.46 -2.18 -23.38
CA SER A 393 -23.72 -2.83 -23.05
C SER A 393 -24.01 -3.82 -24.16
N LEU A 394 -24.24 -5.07 -23.79
CA LEU A 394 -24.62 -6.13 -24.75
C LEU A 394 -26.08 -6.01 -25.19
N LEU A 395 -26.86 -5.09 -24.61
CA LEU A 395 -28.31 -4.98 -24.81
C LEU A 395 -28.75 -3.62 -25.39
N PRO A 396 -29.76 -3.59 -26.27
CA PRO A 396 -30.50 -2.38 -26.61
C PRO A 396 -31.29 -1.90 -25.39
N SER A 397 -31.52 -0.59 -25.28
CA SER A 397 -32.29 -0.02 -24.16
C SER A 397 -33.59 0.61 -24.65
N LEU A 398 -34.66 0.39 -23.89
CA LEU A 398 -35.95 1.04 -24.08
C LEU A 398 -35.96 2.47 -23.50
N LEU A 399 -34.93 2.84 -22.72
CA LEU A 399 -34.77 4.20 -22.21
C LEU A 399 -34.18 5.08 -23.30
N PRO A 400 -34.73 6.29 -23.53
CA PRO A 400 -34.21 7.21 -24.53
C PRO A 400 -32.77 7.57 -24.20
N ARG A 401 -31.89 7.52 -25.21
CA ARG A 401 -30.53 8.04 -25.07
C ARG A 401 -30.64 9.55 -24.90
N GLN A 402 -30.17 10.06 -23.76
CA GLN A 402 -30.04 11.51 -23.59
C GLN A 402 -29.09 12.03 -24.67
N PRO A 403 -29.37 13.21 -25.28
CA PRO A 403 -28.44 13.83 -26.21
C PRO A 403 -27.07 13.94 -25.56
N ALA A 404 -26.01 13.71 -26.33
CA ALA A 404 -24.67 13.95 -25.81
C ALA A 404 -24.58 15.44 -25.42
N PRO A 405 -24.34 15.79 -24.14
CA PRO A 405 -24.31 17.19 -23.72
C PRO A 405 -23.13 17.93 -24.38
N ASP A 406 -23.10 19.26 -24.37
CA ASP A 406 -21.91 20.03 -24.83
C ASP A 406 -20.74 19.98 -23.83
N PHE A 407 -20.91 19.28 -22.71
CA PHE A 407 -19.93 19.14 -21.64
C PHE A 407 -19.02 17.92 -21.79
N PRO A 408 -17.84 17.92 -21.12
CA PRO A 408 -16.97 16.74 -21.02
C PRO A 408 -17.73 15.50 -20.57
N ALA A 409 -17.32 14.35 -21.09
CA ALA A 409 -17.96 13.07 -20.84
C ALA A 409 -17.00 12.18 -20.05
N TRP A 410 -16.82 12.51 -18.78
CA TRP A 410 -15.86 11.87 -17.86
C TRP A 410 -15.95 10.34 -17.85
N ALA A 411 -14.80 9.69 -18.01
CA ALA A 411 -14.69 8.24 -17.99
C ALA A 411 -13.41 7.79 -17.30
N MET A 412 -13.40 6.53 -16.87
CA MET A 412 -12.23 5.88 -16.26
C MET A 412 -11.95 4.57 -16.98
N VAL A 413 -10.68 4.27 -17.25
CA VAL A 413 -10.24 2.95 -17.74
C VAL A 413 -9.18 2.42 -16.79
N ILE A 414 -9.36 1.19 -16.30
CA ILE A 414 -8.46 0.57 -15.34
C ILE A 414 -7.77 -0.63 -16.00
N ASP A 415 -6.46 -0.56 -16.14
CA ASP A 415 -5.64 -1.66 -16.65
C ASP A 415 -5.33 -2.66 -15.53
N THR A 416 -5.95 -3.83 -15.62
CA THR A 416 -5.75 -4.90 -14.63
C THR A 416 -4.45 -5.68 -14.84
N THR A 417 -3.77 -5.48 -15.97
CA THR A 417 -2.40 -5.99 -16.23
C THR A 417 -1.39 -5.29 -15.33
N LEU A 418 -1.52 -3.97 -15.19
CA LEU A 418 -0.61 -3.13 -14.41
C LEU A 418 -0.93 -3.11 -12.91
N CYS A 419 -2.14 -3.51 -12.52
CA CYS A 419 -2.55 -3.44 -11.12
C CYS A 419 -1.84 -4.50 -10.26
N ILE A 420 -0.96 -4.04 -9.37
CA ILE A 420 -0.23 -4.89 -8.40
C ILE A 420 -0.94 -5.08 -7.06
N GLY A 421 -2.18 -4.60 -6.92
CA GLY A 421 -2.95 -4.74 -5.67
C GLY A 421 -2.46 -3.92 -4.49
N CYS A 422 -1.63 -2.87 -4.69
CA CYS A 422 -1.01 -2.09 -3.61
C CYS A 422 -1.98 -1.33 -2.67
N ASN A 423 -3.25 -1.18 -3.05
CA ASN A 423 -4.28 -0.39 -2.34
C ASN A 423 -3.95 1.10 -2.08
N ALA A 424 -2.90 1.68 -2.67
CA ALA A 424 -2.63 3.11 -2.58
C ALA A 424 -3.82 3.97 -3.08
N CYS A 425 -4.54 3.47 -4.10
CA CYS A 425 -5.76 4.10 -4.60
C CYS A 425 -6.95 4.05 -3.63
N VAL A 426 -6.98 3.09 -2.69
CA VAL A 426 -7.99 3.00 -1.63
C VAL A 426 -7.72 4.10 -0.59
N ILE A 427 -6.49 4.17 -0.09
CA ILE A 427 -6.06 5.19 0.89
C ILE A 427 -6.19 6.60 0.32
N ALA A 428 -5.77 6.83 -0.92
CA ALA A 428 -5.92 8.13 -1.56
C ALA A 428 -7.39 8.53 -1.74
N CYS A 429 -8.28 7.58 -2.05
CA CYS A 429 -9.71 7.87 -2.10
C CYS A 429 -10.25 8.22 -0.71
N GLN A 430 -9.78 7.55 0.34
CA GLN A 430 -10.15 7.79 1.73
C GLN A 430 -9.72 9.18 2.20
N ALA A 431 -8.45 9.52 2.02
CA ALA A 431 -7.86 10.81 2.39
C ALA A 431 -8.49 11.97 1.60
N GLU A 432 -8.62 11.84 0.27
CA GLU A 432 -9.14 12.91 -0.58
C GLU A 432 -10.62 13.20 -0.31
N ASN A 433 -11.42 12.16 -0.05
CA ASN A 433 -12.87 12.27 -0.02
C ASN A 433 -13.43 12.13 1.38
N ASN A 434 -12.65 12.37 2.45
CA ASN A 434 -13.10 12.32 3.84
C ASN A 434 -13.89 11.05 4.17
N VAL A 435 -13.44 9.89 3.63
CA VAL A 435 -14.13 8.63 3.87
C VAL A 435 -13.79 8.17 5.29
N PRO A 436 -14.79 7.94 6.16
CA PRO A 436 -14.50 7.66 7.57
C PRO A 436 -13.84 6.29 7.73
N VAL A 437 -13.10 6.12 8.83
CA VAL A 437 -12.65 4.80 9.26
C VAL A 437 -13.78 4.05 9.94
N VAL A 438 -13.86 2.74 9.72
CA VAL A 438 -14.79 1.84 10.41
C VAL A 438 -14.02 0.84 11.28
N GLY A 439 -14.39 0.78 12.56
CA GLY A 439 -13.83 -0.15 13.53
C GLY A 439 -14.08 -1.63 13.21
N PRO A 440 -13.29 -2.54 13.81
CA PRO A 440 -13.32 -3.97 13.52
C PRO A 440 -14.70 -4.61 13.68
N GLU A 441 -15.48 -4.19 14.68
CA GLU A 441 -16.80 -4.78 14.98
C GLU A 441 -17.82 -4.51 13.87
N GLU A 442 -17.75 -3.34 13.25
CA GLU A 442 -18.64 -2.94 12.16
C GLU A 442 -18.13 -3.44 10.80
N VAL A 443 -16.82 -3.56 10.63
CA VAL A 443 -16.23 -4.26 9.49
C VAL A 443 -16.64 -5.73 9.47
N ALA A 444 -16.62 -6.42 10.62
CA ALA A 444 -17.09 -7.80 10.77
C ALA A 444 -18.56 -7.98 10.35
N ARG A 445 -19.36 -6.91 10.46
CA ARG A 445 -20.77 -6.85 10.01
C ARG A 445 -20.94 -6.46 8.54
N GLY A 446 -19.85 -6.35 7.78
CA GLY A 446 -19.84 -5.98 6.37
C GLY A 446 -20.11 -4.51 6.10
N ARG A 447 -19.77 -3.61 7.04
CA ARG A 447 -20.12 -2.18 6.99
C ARG A 447 -18.92 -1.25 6.80
N HIS A 448 -17.80 -1.78 6.28
CA HIS A 448 -16.62 -1.00 5.90
C HIS A 448 -16.98 0.16 4.96
N MET A 449 -16.26 1.28 5.05
CA MET A 449 -16.51 2.47 4.23
C MET A 449 -15.39 2.66 3.20
N ALA A 450 -15.39 1.84 2.15
CA ALA A 450 -14.45 1.99 1.02
C ALA A 450 -15.20 2.31 -0.28
N TRP A 451 -14.93 3.49 -0.87
CA TRP A 451 -15.54 3.94 -2.14
C TRP A 451 -14.93 3.28 -3.37
N LEU A 452 -13.66 2.93 -3.25
CA LEU A 452 -12.91 2.10 -4.17
C LEU A 452 -12.38 0.93 -3.34
N ARG A 453 -12.64 -0.28 -3.79
CA ARG A 453 -12.03 -1.51 -3.23
C ARG A 453 -11.20 -2.19 -4.30
N VAL A 454 -10.25 -3.03 -3.91
CA VAL A 454 -9.50 -3.87 -4.86
C VAL A 454 -9.92 -5.31 -4.62
N ASP A 455 -10.59 -5.92 -5.58
CA ASP A 455 -11.03 -7.31 -5.49
C ASP A 455 -9.86 -8.22 -5.91
N THR A 456 -9.61 -9.29 -5.15
CA THR A 456 -8.55 -10.27 -5.43
C THR A 456 -9.18 -11.56 -5.94
N TYR A 457 -8.82 -11.94 -7.16
CA TYR A 457 -9.30 -13.14 -7.82
C TYR A 457 -8.18 -14.15 -8.00
N TRP A 458 -8.38 -15.38 -7.53
CA TRP A 458 -7.45 -16.47 -7.76
C TRP A 458 -7.82 -17.17 -9.07
N GLN A 459 -6.87 -17.14 -10.02
CA GLN A 459 -6.94 -17.82 -11.31
C GLN A 459 -6.19 -19.15 -11.26
N GLY A 460 -6.59 -20.09 -12.11
CA GLY A 460 -6.05 -21.46 -12.15
C GLY A 460 -6.80 -22.41 -11.22
N GLU A 461 -6.51 -23.71 -11.32
CA GLU A 461 -6.98 -24.68 -10.34
C GLU A 461 -6.36 -24.35 -8.98
N ALA A 462 -7.22 -24.15 -7.96
CA ALA A 462 -6.86 -23.56 -6.67
C ALA A 462 -5.70 -24.26 -5.93
N GLU A 463 -5.40 -25.50 -6.31
CA GLU A 463 -4.35 -26.34 -5.69
C GLU A 463 -3.10 -26.50 -6.57
N ALA A 464 -3.16 -26.28 -7.89
CA ALA A 464 -2.05 -26.57 -8.80
C ALA A 464 -1.19 -25.34 -9.15
N ASP A 465 -1.82 -24.20 -9.46
CA ASP A 465 -1.11 -22.96 -9.81
C ASP A 465 -2.00 -21.71 -9.58
N PRO A 466 -2.33 -21.38 -8.31
CA PRO A 466 -3.16 -20.24 -7.98
C PRO A 466 -2.42 -18.92 -8.24
N ARG A 467 -2.89 -18.14 -9.21
CA ARG A 467 -2.32 -16.83 -9.56
C ARG A 467 -3.29 -15.69 -9.21
N PRO A 468 -2.89 -14.70 -8.41
CA PRO A 468 -3.77 -13.60 -8.05
C PRO A 468 -3.93 -12.63 -9.23
N GLY A 469 -5.14 -12.12 -9.43
CA GLY A 469 -5.46 -10.96 -10.24
C GLY A 469 -6.13 -9.90 -9.37
N PHE A 470 -5.78 -8.63 -9.60
CA PHE A 470 -6.26 -7.50 -8.80
C PHE A 470 -7.14 -6.58 -9.64
N GLN A 471 -8.35 -6.30 -9.18
CA GLN A 471 -9.29 -5.44 -9.89
C GLN A 471 -9.80 -4.34 -8.97
N PRO A 472 -9.36 -3.08 -9.15
CA PRO A 472 -9.96 -1.94 -8.49
C PRO A 472 -11.41 -1.75 -8.96
N VAL A 473 -12.36 -1.72 -8.02
CA VAL A 473 -13.80 -1.56 -8.26
C VAL A 473 -14.32 -0.30 -7.57
N PRO A 474 -14.32 0.86 -8.26
CA PRO A 474 -15.00 2.07 -7.82
C PRO A 474 -16.47 2.09 -8.28
N CYS A 475 -17.16 3.22 -8.09
CA CYS A 475 -18.41 3.47 -8.81
C CYS A 475 -18.17 3.48 -10.32
N MET A 476 -19.03 2.81 -11.07
CA MET A 476 -18.91 2.76 -12.53
C MET A 476 -19.50 3.95 -13.27
N HIS A 477 -20.18 4.86 -12.55
CA HIS A 477 -20.89 6.01 -13.14
C HIS A 477 -21.75 5.60 -14.36
N CYS A 478 -22.56 4.56 -14.18
CA CYS A 478 -23.41 3.95 -15.21
C CYS A 478 -24.35 4.97 -15.86
N GLU A 479 -24.35 5.11 -17.19
CA GLU A 479 -25.32 5.98 -17.88
C GLU A 479 -26.76 5.51 -17.64
N GLN A 480 -26.97 4.19 -17.57
CA GLN A 480 -28.24 3.59 -17.15
C GLN A 480 -28.10 3.11 -15.72
N ALA A 481 -27.96 4.06 -14.80
CA ALA A 481 -27.76 3.77 -13.39
C ALA A 481 -29.01 3.17 -12.74
N PRO A 482 -29.01 1.87 -12.38
CA PRO A 482 -30.17 1.28 -11.70
C PRO A 482 -30.37 1.85 -10.29
N CYS A 483 -29.32 2.46 -9.72
CA CYS A 483 -29.34 3.02 -8.39
C CYS A 483 -29.99 4.41 -8.27
N GLU A 484 -30.32 5.07 -9.38
CA GLU A 484 -31.01 6.37 -9.40
C GLU A 484 -32.53 6.27 -9.29
N PRO A 485 -33.25 5.55 -10.18
CA PRO A 485 -34.71 5.54 -10.17
C PRO A 485 -35.31 4.95 -8.90
N VAL A 486 -34.52 4.19 -8.13
CA VAL A 486 -34.92 3.62 -6.84
C VAL A 486 -34.78 4.59 -5.65
N CYS A 487 -34.26 5.80 -5.88
CA CYS A 487 -34.13 6.80 -4.83
C CYS A 487 -35.42 7.64 -4.72
N PRO A 488 -36.23 7.50 -3.65
CA PRO A 488 -37.53 8.17 -3.56
C PRO A 488 -37.43 9.70 -3.41
N VAL A 489 -36.25 10.22 -3.09
CA VAL A 489 -36.01 11.65 -2.83
C VAL A 489 -35.05 12.27 -3.84
N ALA A 490 -34.69 11.55 -4.91
CA ALA A 490 -33.73 11.99 -5.93
C ALA A 490 -32.39 12.48 -5.34
N ALA A 491 -31.86 11.79 -4.33
CA ALA A 491 -30.52 12.04 -3.79
C ALA A 491 -29.40 11.48 -4.67
N SER A 492 -29.73 10.67 -5.68
CA SER A 492 -28.81 10.18 -6.68
C SER A 492 -29.38 10.47 -8.05
N VAL A 493 -28.65 11.26 -8.84
CA VAL A 493 -29.06 11.77 -10.15
C VAL A 493 -27.84 11.89 -11.05
N HIS A 494 -28.05 11.85 -12.36
CA HIS A 494 -27.03 12.30 -13.31
C HIS A 494 -27.00 13.82 -13.36
N ASP A 495 -25.79 14.40 -13.44
CA ASP A 495 -25.60 15.79 -13.81
C ASP A 495 -25.49 15.97 -15.34
N SER A 496 -25.28 17.21 -15.78
CA SER A 496 -25.11 17.56 -17.18
C SER A 496 -23.82 17.04 -17.82
N GLU A 497 -22.84 16.60 -17.03
CA GLU A 497 -21.58 16.00 -17.49
C GLU A 497 -21.70 14.47 -17.59
N GLY A 498 -22.85 13.91 -17.23
CA GLY A 498 -23.12 12.47 -17.23
C GLY A 498 -22.52 11.74 -16.03
N LEU A 499 -22.10 12.46 -14.98
CA LEU A 499 -21.67 11.86 -13.73
C LEU A 499 -22.89 11.44 -12.93
N ASN A 500 -22.88 10.21 -12.40
CA ASN A 500 -23.77 9.85 -11.30
C ASN A 500 -23.36 10.67 -10.07
N VAL A 501 -24.17 11.60 -9.61
CA VAL A 501 -23.89 12.45 -8.44
C VAL A 501 -24.66 11.92 -7.23
N GLN A 502 -23.98 11.81 -6.09
CA GLN A 502 -24.61 11.49 -4.80
C GLN A 502 -24.72 12.77 -3.99
N VAL A 503 -25.94 13.28 -3.86
CA VAL A 503 -26.24 14.49 -3.10
C VAL A 503 -26.47 14.08 -1.64
N TYR A 504 -25.45 14.26 -0.80
CA TYR A 504 -25.40 13.72 0.56
C TYR A 504 -26.53 14.24 1.45
N ASN A 505 -26.78 15.56 1.44
CA ASN A 505 -27.78 16.23 2.28
C ASN A 505 -29.24 15.90 1.90
N ARG A 506 -29.48 15.35 0.70
CA ARG A 506 -30.81 14.90 0.26
C ARG A 506 -31.11 13.45 0.63
N CYS A 507 -30.08 12.67 0.97
CA CYS A 507 -30.22 11.25 1.27
C CYS A 507 -30.96 11.04 2.59
N ILE A 508 -32.08 10.32 2.55
CA ILE A 508 -32.85 9.93 3.76
C ILE A 508 -32.53 8.50 4.24
N GLY A 509 -31.50 7.87 3.68
CA GLY A 509 -30.99 6.59 4.18
C GLY A 509 -31.85 5.35 3.90
N THR A 510 -32.69 5.33 2.86
CA THR A 510 -33.48 4.14 2.50
C THR A 510 -32.63 2.94 2.05
N ARG A 511 -31.38 3.17 1.63
CA ARG A 511 -30.40 2.18 1.16
C ARG A 511 -30.81 1.36 -0.07
N PHE A 512 -31.95 1.67 -0.70
CA PHE A 512 -32.41 0.90 -1.87
C PHE A 512 -31.45 1.03 -3.06
N CYS A 513 -30.81 2.19 -3.21
CA CYS A 513 -29.75 2.41 -4.21
C CYS A 513 -28.53 1.47 -4.03
N GLN A 514 -28.23 1.03 -2.81
CA GLN A 514 -27.21 0.02 -2.55
C GLN A 514 -27.66 -1.37 -3.03
N GLY A 515 -28.91 -1.73 -2.74
CA GLY A 515 -29.50 -3.00 -3.18
C GLY A 515 -29.50 -3.13 -4.71
N ASN A 516 -29.93 -2.07 -5.40
CA ASN A 516 -30.05 -2.09 -6.86
C ASN A 516 -28.73 -1.86 -7.62
N CYS A 517 -27.66 -1.40 -6.95
CA CYS A 517 -26.36 -1.28 -7.59
C CYS A 517 -25.74 -2.68 -7.80
N PRO A 518 -25.48 -3.12 -9.04
CA PRO A 518 -24.99 -4.48 -9.28
C PRO A 518 -23.57 -4.69 -8.72
N TYR A 519 -22.74 -3.65 -8.76
CA TYR A 519 -21.35 -3.68 -8.26
C TYR A 519 -21.22 -3.58 -6.73
N LYS A 520 -22.32 -3.28 -6.02
CA LYS A 520 -22.35 -3.06 -4.56
C LYS A 520 -21.26 -2.08 -4.10
N VAL A 521 -21.12 -0.94 -4.79
CA VAL A 521 -20.10 0.11 -4.56
C VAL A 521 -20.65 1.35 -3.86
N ARG A 522 -21.95 1.34 -3.50
CA ARG A 522 -22.51 2.35 -2.60
C ARG A 522 -22.30 1.90 -1.16
N ARG A 523 -21.86 2.82 -0.30
CA ARG A 523 -21.51 2.60 1.11
C ARG A 523 -22.44 3.41 2.00
N PHE A 524 -22.81 2.90 3.16
CA PHE A 524 -23.82 3.52 4.02
C PHE A 524 -23.23 3.87 5.38
N ASN A 525 -23.41 5.11 5.80
CA ASN A 525 -23.07 5.52 7.16
C ASN A 525 -24.11 4.98 8.15
N PHE A 526 -23.89 3.78 8.69
CA PHE A 526 -24.78 3.20 9.70
C PHE A 526 -24.77 4.01 11.00
N PHE A 527 -23.60 4.52 11.38
CA PHE A 527 -23.38 5.36 12.54
C PHE A 527 -22.79 6.70 12.12
N GLY A 528 -22.59 7.61 13.09
CA GLY A 528 -21.84 8.84 12.86
C GLY A 528 -20.35 8.53 12.80
N TYR A 529 -19.90 7.85 11.74
CA TYR A 529 -18.52 7.37 11.62
C TYR A 529 -17.49 8.49 11.51
N ASN A 530 -17.86 9.75 11.24
CA ASN A 530 -16.93 10.89 11.28
C ASN A 530 -16.94 11.62 12.65
N ASP A 531 -18.08 11.60 13.36
CA ASP A 531 -18.33 12.53 14.47
C ASP A 531 -18.48 11.84 15.84
N GLY A 532 -18.62 10.52 15.89
CA GLY A 532 -19.10 9.83 17.10
C GLY A 532 -18.56 8.43 17.36
N GLN A 533 -17.39 8.06 16.81
CA GLN A 533 -16.72 6.79 17.15
C GLN A 533 -15.27 7.01 17.59
N GLU A 534 -14.80 6.13 18.49
CA GLU A 534 -13.45 6.14 19.06
C GLU A 534 -12.36 6.16 17.97
N TYR A 535 -12.57 5.43 16.87
CA TYR A 535 -11.65 5.35 15.72
C TYR A 535 -11.69 6.57 14.77
N ALA A 536 -12.71 7.41 14.88
CA ALA A 536 -13.01 8.46 13.91
C ALA A 536 -12.38 9.81 14.23
N ASN A 537 -12.21 10.10 15.53
CA ASN A 537 -11.77 11.42 15.96
C ASN A 537 -11.06 11.44 17.31
N LEU A 538 -11.13 10.41 18.15
CA LEU A 538 -10.64 10.44 19.54
C LEU A 538 -11.09 11.69 20.34
N GLY A 539 -12.11 12.42 19.86
CA GLY A 539 -12.46 13.75 20.34
C GLY A 539 -11.43 14.87 20.10
N ASP A 540 -10.36 14.63 19.33
CA ASP A 540 -9.29 15.60 19.09
C ASP A 540 -9.66 16.55 17.93
N PRO A 541 -9.75 17.87 18.18
CA PRO A 541 -10.07 18.86 17.15
C PRO A 541 -9.05 18.92 16.01
N VAL A 542 -7.80 18.46 16.22
CA VAL A 542 -6.78 18.40 15.17
C VAL A 542 -7.18 17.45 14.05
N VAL A 543 -7.92 16.37 14.36
CA VAL A 543 -8.37 15.39 13.36
C VAL A 543 -9.31 16.05 12.34
N ALA A 544 -10.08 17.08 12.73
CA ALA A 544 -10.91 17.81 11.78
C ALA A 544 -10.09 18.56 10.71
N ALA A 545 -8.85 18.96 11.01
CA ALA A 545 -7.97 19.64 10.07
C ALA A 545 -7.44 18.72 8.96
N GLN A 546 -7.53 17.40 9.12
CA GLN A 546 -7.15 16.43 8.09
C GLN A 546 -8.16 16.36 6.94
N HIS A 547 -9.40 16.81 7.17
CA HIS A 547 -10.46 16.70 6.18
C HIS A 547 -10.26 17.67 5.02
N ASN A 548 -10.46 17.18 3.81
CA ASN A 548 -10.53 17.99 2.61
C ASN A 548 -11.70 18.99 2.74
N PRO A 549 -11.45 20.31 2.73
CA PRO A 549 -12.50 21.32 2.90
C PRO A 549 -13.48 21.38 1.73
N GLU A 550 -13.10 20.87 0.56
CA GLU A 550 -13.92 20.86 -0.65
C GLU A 550 -14.86 19.64 -0.74
N VAL A 551 -14.80 18.73 0.24
CA VAL A 551 -15.64 17.53 0.29
C VAL A 551 -16.45 17.51 1.57
N THR A 552 -17.77 17.36 1.44
CA THR A 552 -18.68 17.22 2.59
C THR A 552 -18.22 16.09 3.51
N VAL A 553 -18.11 16.33 4.82
CA VAL A 553 -18.00 15.28 5.83
C VAL A 553 -19.41 14.75 6.11
N ARG A 554 -19.63 13.43 5.96
CA ARG A 554 -20.99 12.88 5.96
C ARG A 554 -21.42 12.48 7.35
N ALA A 555 -22.68 12.81 7.65
CA ALA A 555 -23.39 12.38 8.84
C ALA A 555 -23.90 10.93 8.73
N ARG A 556 -24.40 10.41 9.86
CA ARG A 556 -25.13 9.14 9.93
C ARG A 556 -26.32 9.13 8.96
N GLY A 557 -26.62 7.97 8.39
CA GLY A 557 -27.83 7.73 7.61
C GLY A 557 -27.72 8.13 6.15
N VAL A 558 -26.51 8.46 5.68
CA VAL A 558 -26.25 8.93 4.32
C VAL A 558 -25.50 7.87 3.50
N MET A 559 -25.93 7.70 2.25
CA MET A 559 -25.22 6.88 1.27
C MET A 559 -24.07 7.64 0.63
N GLU A 560 -22.98 6.93 0.37
CA GLU A 560 -21.78 7.41 -0.28
C GLU A 560 -21.38 6.50 -1.44
N LYS A 561 -20.52 7.01 -2.31
CA LYS A 561 -19.90 6.28 -3.43
C LYS A 561 -18.71 7.08 -3.95
N CYS A 562 -17.83 6.43 -4.72
CA CYS A 562 -16.89 7.15 -5.57
C CYS A 562 -17.64 8.14 -6.47
N THR A 563 -17.14 9.37 -6.54
CA THR A 563 -17.72 10.49 -7.32
C THR A 563 -16.85 10.88 -8.51
N TYR A 564 -15.81 10.11 -8.86
CA TYR A 564 -14.72 10.57 -9.73
C TYR A 564 -14.04 11.86 -9.23
N CYS A 565 -14.00 12.06 -7.90
CA CYS A 565 -13.41 13.25 -7.28
C CYS A 565 -14.00 14.55 -7.86
N THR A 566 -15.34 14.70 -7.80
CA THR A 566 -16.07 15.87 -8.32
C THR A 566 -15.49 17.22 -7.87
N GLN A 567 -14.88 17.29 -6.69
CA GLN A 567 -14.19 18.45 -6.17
C GLN A 567 -12.99 18.86 -7.06
N ARG A 568 -12.25 17.88 -7.59
CA ARG A 568 -11.12 18.12 -8.51
C ARG A 568 -11.60 18.49 -9.91
N ILE A 569 -12.65 17.84 -10.40
CA ILE A 569 -13.33 18.22 -11.65
C ILE A 569 -13.79 19.67 -11.57
N SER A 570 -14.47 20.03 -10.47
CA SER A 570 -14.99 21.38 -10.25
C SER A 570 -13.88 22.42 -10.09
N ALA A 571 -12.78 22.08 -9.42
CA ALA A 571 -11.63 22.96 -9.28
C ALA A 571 -10.97 23.27 -10.65
N ALA A 572 -10.69 22.24 -11.46
CA ALA A 572 -10.10 22.43 -12.78
C ALA A 572 -11.03 23.21 -13.71
N ARG A 573 -12.34 22.92 -13.69
CA ARG A 573 -13.35 23.70 -14.42
C ARG A 573 -13.33 25.17 -14.03
N ARG A 574 -13.31 25.50 -12.73
CA ARG A 574 -13.24 26.90 -12.25
C ARG A 574 -11.99 27.62 -12.74
N VAL A 575 -10.85 26.92 -12.84
CA VAL A 575 -9.61 27.48 -13.39
C VAL A 575 -9.77 27.75 -14.88
N ALA A 576 -10.25 26.78 -15.65
CA ALA A 576 -10.48 26.93 -17.09
C ALA A 576 -11.47 28.07 -17.41
N GLU A 577 -12.59 28.17 -16.67
CA GLU A 577 -13.57 29.26 -16.79
C GLU A 577 -12.96 30.63 -16.45
N LYS A 578 -12.13 30.71 -15.41
CA LYS A 578 -11.44 31.95 -15.03
C LYS A 578 -10.44 32.41 -16.10
N GLU A 579 -9.83 31.47 -16.80
CA GLU A 579 -8.85 31.70 -17.86
C GLU A 579 -9.48 31.82 -19.25
N ASP A 580 -10.81 31.75 -19.36
CA ASP A 580 -11.58 31.78 -20.61
C ASP A 580 -11.08 30.77 -21.65
N ARG A 581 -10.78 29.55 -21.19
CA ARG A 581 -10.32 28.44 -22.04
C ARG A 581 -11.14 27.17 -21.82
N PRO A 582 -11.19 26.27 -22.81
CA PRO A 582 -11.74 24.94 -22.59
C PRO A 582 -10.87 24.14 -21.61
N LEU A 583 -11.50 23.19 -20.93
CA LEU A 583 -10.81 22.20 -20.11
C LEU A 583 -10.08 21.21 -21.03
N HIS A 584 -8.80 20.94 -20.77
CA HIS A 584 -8.07 19.95 -21.58
C HIS A 584 -8.46 18.50 -21.19
N ALA A 585 -8.37 17.60 -22.17
CA ALA A 585 -8.84 16.21 -22.10
C ALA A 585 -8.43 15.44 -20.83
N ASP A 586 -7.17 15.61 -20.41
CA ASP A 586 -6.53 14.88 -19.30
C ASP A 586 -6.04 15.84 -18.20
N GLU A 587 -6.60 17.06 -18.13
CA GLU A 587 -6.25 18.08 -17.13
C GLU A 587 -6.66 17.66 -15.70
N VAL A 588 -7.81 17.00 -15.57
CA VAL A 588 -8.30 16.53 -14.28
C VAL A 588 -7.65 15.19 -13.94
N ARG A 589 -6.95 15.15 -12.80
CA ARG A 589 -6.43 13.90 -12.24
C ARG A 589 -7.12 13.53 -10.93
N THR A 590 -7.73 12.35 -10.91
CA THR A 590 -8.38 11.82 -9.70
C THR A 590 -7.36 11.39 -8.65
N ALA A 591 -7.76 11.34 -7.38
CA ALA A 591 -6.85 10.92 -6.31
C ALA A 591 -6.35 9.48 -6.48
N CYS A 592 -7.21 8.55 -6.92
CA CYS A 592 -6.83 7.17 -7.17
C CYS A 592 -5.87 7.02 -8.37
N GLN A 593 -6.00 7.85 -9.40
CA GLN A 593 -5.06 7.92 -10.52
C GLN A 593 -3.69 8.43 -10.06
N ASN A 594 -3.64 9.56 -9.36
CA ASN A 594 -2.38 10.14 -8.88
C ASN A 594 -1.60 9.21 -7.93
N ALA A 595 -2.32 8.49 -7.08
CA ALA A 595 -1.70 7.61 -6.10
C ALA A 595 -1.28 6.23 -6.66
N CYS A 596 -1.64 5.90 -7.91
CA CYS A 596 -1.33 4.59 -8.47
C CYS A 596 0.14 4.54 -8.96
N PRO A 597 1.05 3.81 -8.29
CA PRO A 597 2.45 3.77 -8.72
C PRO A 597 2.63 3.10 -10.09
N ALA A 598 1.76 2.15 -10.43
CA ALA A 598 1.77 1.45 -11.70
C ALA A 598 1.01 2.21 -12.82
N GLN A 599 0.43 3.38 -12.54
CA GLN A 599 -0.37 4.16 -13.48
C GLN A 599 -1.50 3.35 -14.15
N ALA A 600 -2.08 2.39 -13.42
CA ALA A 600 -3.12 1.50 -13.91
C ALA A 600 -4.48 2.18 -14.14
N ILE A 601 -4.73 3.36 -13.57
CA ILE A 601 -6.02 4.07 -13.64
C ILE A 601 -5.87 5.27 -14.56
N GLY A 602 -6.48 5.22 -15.74
CA GLY A 602 -6.66 6.37 -16.63
C GLY A 602 -8.01 7.05 -16.38
N PHE A 603 -8.03 8.38 -16.29
CA PHE A 603 -9.24 9.19 -16.17
C PHE A 603 -9.14 10.42 -17.06
N GLY A 604 -10.24 10.80 -17.70
CA GLY A 604 -10.29 11.93 -18.61
C GLY A 604 -11.63 12.08 -19.33
N ASP A 605 -11.68 13.02 -20.27
CA ASP A 605 -12.86 13.24 -21.12
C ASP A 605 -12.92 12.22 -22.27
N LEU A 606 -13.99 11.41 -22.31
CA LEU A 606 -14.20 10.44 -23.39
C LEU A 606 -14.49 11.08 -24.76
N LYS A 607 -14.99 12.32 -24.80
CA LYS A 607 -15.32 13.00 -26.07
C LYS A 607 -14.11 13.66 -26.71
N ALA A 608 -13.13 14.08 -25.92
CA ALA A 608 -11.98 14.81 -26.43
C ALA A 608 -11.14 13.90 -27.34
N GLU A 609 -10.92 14.34 -28.58
CA GLU A 609 -10.05 13.64 -29.52
C GLU A 609 -8.63 13.56 -28.94
N GLY A 610 -8.06 12.35 -28.91
CA GLY A 610 -6.73 12.12 -28.36
C GLY A 610 -6.65 11.95 -26.85
N SER A 611 -7.78 11.92 -26.11
CA SER A 611 -7.74 11.63 -24.67
C SER A 611 -7.20 10.23 -24.38
N ALA A 612 -6.44 10.10 -23.29
CA ALA A 612 -5.87 8.81 -22.89
C ALA A 612 -6.96 7.75 -22.70
N VAL A 613 -8.10 8.12 -22.13
CA VAL A 613 -9.23 7.18 -21.92
C VAL A 613 -9.89 6.75 -23.22
N ALA A 614 -10.00 7.62 -24.24
CA ALA A 614 -10.54 7.25 -25.54
C ALA A 614 -9.61 6.28 -26.28
N ALA A 615 -8.29 6.46 -26.16
CA ALA A 615 -7.29 5.53 -26.69
C ALA A 615 -7.38 4.16 -26.00
N LEU A 616 -7.37 4.13 -24.65
CA LEU A 616 -7.45 2.88 -23.89
C LEU A 616 -8.72 2.08 -24.20
N ARG A 617 -9.86 2.73 -24.47
CA ARG A 617 -11.10 2.02 -24.84
C ARG A 617 -11.06 1.33 -26.21
N ARG A 618 -10.05 1.59 -27.03
CA ARG A 618 -9.84 0.94 -28.34
C ARG A 618 -8.93 -0.29 -28.24
N GLU A 619 -8.35 -0.55 -27.07
CA GLU A 619 -7.51 -1.73 -26.86
C GLU A 619 -8.32 -3.04 -27.01
N PRO A 620 -7.79 -4.10 -27.65
CA PRO A 620 -8.53 -5.35 -27.90
C PRO A 620 -9.04 -6.10 -26.66
N GLN A 621 -8.37 -5.91 -25.53
CA GLN A 621 -8.70 -6.45 -24.22
C GLN A 621 -9.69 -5.58 -23.42
N HIS A 622 -10.19 -4.49 -24.01
CA HIS A 622 -11.18 -3.63 -23.36
C HIS A 622 -12.48 -4.39 -23.08
N TYR A 623 -13.01 -4.22 -21.87
CA TYR A 623 -14.32 -4.74 -21.50
C TYR A 623 -15.01 -3.89 -20.43
N ALA A 624 -16.31 -4.11 -20.30
CA ALA A 624 -17.12 -3.58 -19.21
C ALA A 624 -17.50 -4.69 -18.25
N LEU A 625 -17.26 -4.45 -16.95
CA LEU A 625 -17.69 -5.35 -15.90
C LEU A 625 -19.22 -5.40 -15.87
N LEU A 626 -19.79 -6.61 -15.88
CA LEU A 626 -21.25 -6.84 -15.93
C LEU A 626 -21.96 -6.11 -17.10
N GLY A 627 -21.29 -6.02 -18.26
CA GLY A 627 -21.82 -5.38 -19.46
C GLY A 627 -23.12 -5.99 -19.99
N GLU A 628 -23.39 -7.25 -19.65
CA GLU A 628 -24.63 -7.97 -19.92
C GLU A 628 -25.86 -7.37 -19.24
N LEU A 629 -25.69 -6.61 -18.15
CA LEU A 629 -26.79 -5.95 -17.45
C LEU A 629 -27.27 -4.65 -18.12
N GLY A 630 -26.59 -4.20 -19.17
CA GLY A 630 -26.96 -3.01 -19.93
C GLY A 630 -26.81 -1.68 -19.19
N THR A 631 -26.05 -1.65 -18.09
CA THR A 631 -25.89 -0.43 -17.27
C THR A 631 -25.06 0.68 -17.94
N ARG A 632 -24.34 0.36 -19.03
CA ARG A 632 -23.46 1.30 -19.78
C ARG A 632 -22.48 2.03 -18.86
N PRO A 633 -21.52 1.32 -18.25
CA PRO A 633 -20.59 1.92 -17.30
C PRO A 633 -19.60 2.89 -17.97
N ARG A 634 -19.30 3.99 -17.28
CA ARG A 634 -18.24 4.96 -17.62
C ARG A 634 -16.87 4.52 -17.12
N THR A 635 -16.81 3.70 -16.06
CA THR A 635 -15.60 2.96 -15.69
C THR A 635 -15.56 1.64 -16.46
N THR A 636 -14.49 1.41 -17.21
CA THR A 636 -14.25 0.15 -17.93
C THR A 636 -12.86 -0.37 -17.62
N TYR A 637 -12.53 -1.56 -18.12
CA TYR A 637 -11.31 -2.27 -17.78
C TYR A 637 -10.54 -2.68 -19.04
N LEU A 638 -9.23 -2.78 -18.92
CA LEU A 638 -8.42 -3.63 -19.78
C LEU A 638 -8.20 -4.96 -19.04
N GLY A 639 -8.52 -6.07 -19.70
CA GLY A 639 -8.27 -7.41 -19.15
C GLY A 639 -6.78 -7.67 -19.03
N ALA A 640 -6.40 -8.46 -18.03
CA ALA A 640 -5.00 -8.69 -17.69
C ALA A 640 -4.29 -9.49 -18.80
N VAL A 641 -3.21 -8.94 -19.34
CA VAL A 641 -2.42 -9.62 -20.36
C VAL A 641 -1.28 -10.40 -19.70
N ARG A 642 -1.17 -11.68 -20.04
CA ARG A 642 -0.14 -12.57 -19.51
C ARG A 642 0.79 -13.01 -20.62
N ASN A 643 2.08 -13.12 -20.29
CA ASN A 643 3.10 -13.60 -21.20
C ASN A 643 3.71 -14.91 -20.65
N PRO A 644 2.97 -16.03 -20.65
CA PRO A 644 3.51 -17.31 -20.21
C PRO A 644 4.65 -17.76 -21.14
N HIS A 645 5.69 -18.36 -20.56
CA HIS A 645 6.78 -18.93 -21.36
C HIS A 645 6.31 -20.24 -22.01
N PRO A 646 6.48 -20.47 -23.33
CA PRO A 646 5.98 -21.66 -24.02
C PRO A 646 6.45 -22.99 -23.40
N GLY A 647 7.70 -23.05 -22.92
CA GLY A 647 8.24 -24.23 -22.22
C GLY A 647 7.62 -24.53 -20.85
N LEU A 648 6.76 -23.66 -20.31
CA LEU A 648 6.11 -23.80 -19.00
C LEU A 648 4.60 -24.01 -19.09
N GLU A 649 4.02 -24.03 -20.28
CA GLU A 649 2.61 -24.39 -20.45
C GLU A 649 2.43 -25.91 -20.38
N ASP A 650 1.44 -26.38 -19.61
CA ASP A 650 1.11 -27.81 -19.57
C ASP A 650 0.39 -28.21 -20.85
N GLY A 651 1.17 -28.71 -21.83
CA GLY A 651 0.64 -29.11 -23.15
C GLY A 651 1.64 -29.15 -24.31
N ALA A 652 2.95 -29.28 -24.05
CA ALA A 652 3.97 -29.59 -25.07
C ALA A 652 4.62 -30.95 -24.79
#